data_AF-A0A945RZV9-F1
#
_entry.id   AF-A0A945RZV9-F1
#
_cell.length_a   1.000
_cell.length_b   1.000
_cell.length_c   1.000
_cell.angle_alpha   90.00
_cell.angle_beta   90.00
_cell.angle_gamma   90.00
#
_symmetry.space_group_name_H-M   'P 1'
#
loop_
_entity.id
_entity.type
_entity.pdbx_description
1 polymer ?
#
loop_
_entity_poly.entity_id
_entity_poly.type
_entity_poly.pdbx_seq_one_letter_code
_entity_poly.pdbx_strand_id
1 'polypeptide(L)'
;MKTSPHALNFLSGLPILPCVFVYVALLAAGPAEGGNIDLQRPDVLGYLDITSPPYSADPTGQRDSTQAIQQAVDHARWHCLAVFFPPGTYLVSDMVRCQQGVLKNRHKERTKDPVARAMGLGGGVRALPCALFGSRRGERRPVVKLAPNSPGFGDPEKPKPVIRFRRGAVGNPEREQPNASFEQMFVNINIEIGPGNPGAIGIQHRAAQGSGVQDCTITATGAFAGLSGGAGSGGGHANVTVIGGKYGAYLRGAQPAPTITAFTLLNQEVAGILYGGYQALTAVGVRIQSNRAATLVSTSCWPGSKDTYGQFSLVDSILVSGRGQSDTTTGVSAGANVYLHNVYTKGLTTLVTTEQDEPAPQPAQEDGTGWRRIRTYAHGIDPTQVNLPFKTITSPVYTDGTRNARQVLLESEATVAPEGPPADLQSRHLWPDPFPSWESPGAVSVKAPPYNASGDGKTDDAAAIQRAINEHEIVFVPRGVFRVSRTIDLKPNTKLIGLHQSFSRLAPLVDAEGGHFNDRGNPQPVLRTADSKDGDAIVAFLGISAGHAATYCLHWRTGRHSILRSMTFNPPSERSSKSYPDTHVSSSHASIYASGNGGGKWYNVHEDAGGSRHPDYRHFLIEGTSEPLGLYQCNPEHSASGCNLEARNARYVSIYGLKGESPIPIGRFLSCDHIRIFGYGGLAASKTPGDAVLHFRSTPNFLAANLMDRFMRRERNADKWHILIDEQTGKDAVNVPPLERPVLYRRGTPLAEGRAK
;
A
#
# COMPACT_ATOMS: atom_id res chain seq x y z
N MET A 1 -18.07 49.46 88.43
CA MET A 1 -17.54 48.63 89.54
C MET A 1 -18.36 47.35 89.62
N LYS A 2 -17.68 46.20 89.45
CA LYS A 2 -17.93 44.85 89.99
C LYS A 2 -19.24 44.10 89.67
N THR A 3 -19.28 42.80 89.36
CA THR A 3 -18.27 41.77 88.96
C THR A 3 -19.04 40.50 88.52
N SER A 4 -18.39 39.69 87.69
CA SER A 4 -18.68 38.31 87.21
C SER A 4 -19.35 37.33 88.20
N PRO A 5 -19.98 36.26 87.68
CA PRO A 5 -19.41 34.94 87.95
C PRO A 5 -19.32 34.01 86.73
N HIS A 6 -18.29 33.16 86.76
CA HIS A 6 -18.05 32.02 85.86
C HIS A 6 -18.59 30.70 86.43
N ALA A 7 -18.83 29.78 85.50
CA ALA A 7 -18.77 28.31 85.57
C ALA A 7 -20.11 27.55 85.65
N LEU A 8 -20.43 26.88 84.53
CA LEU A 8 -21.12 25.59 84.53
C LEU A 8 -20.61 24.70 83.37
N ASN A 9 -20.28 23.46 83.75
CA ASN A 9 -19.94 22.26 82.95
C ASN A 9 -21.00 21.94 81.85
N PHE A 10 -20.84 21.08 80.83
CA PHE A 10 -20.16 19.78 80.68
C PHE A 10 -20.00 19.42 79.17
N LEU A 11 -18.88 18.78 78.82
CA LEU A 11 -18.55 17.83 77.72
C LEU A 11 -19.42 17.70 76.43
N SER A 12 -18.80 17.94 75.26
CA SER A 12 -18.46 16.91 74.24
C SER A 12 -17.75 17.56 73.04
N GLY A 13 -16.72 16.89 72.50
CA GLY A 13 -15.66 17.50 71.70
C GLY A 13 -15.77 17.40 70.18
N LEU A 14 -15.31 18.50 69.55
CA LEU A 14 -14.54 18.73 68.32
C LEU A 14 -15.02 18.24 66.91
N PRO A 15 -14.83 19.07 65.85
CA PRO A 15 -15.41 18.89 64.51
C PRO A 15 -14.38 18.59 63.40
N ILE A 16 -14.83 18.05 62.25
CA ILE A 16 -14.15 18.18 60.93
C ILE A 16 -15.20 18.37 59.80
N LEU A 17 -14.88 19.28 58.89
CA LEU A 17 -15.59 19.92 57.76
C LEU A 17 -16.37 19.02 56.76
N PRO A 18 -17.34 19.60 56.01
CA PRO A 18 -17.66 19.18 54.65
C PRO A 18 -17.19 20.20 53.60
N CYS A 19 -16.42 19.73 52.61
CA CYS A 19 -16.20 20.41 51.34
C CYS A 19 -17.27 19.98 50.33
N VAL A 20 -18.09 20.90 49.85
CA VAL A 20 -18.90 20.75 48.63
C VAL A 20 -18.62 21.98 47.77
N PHE A 21 -17.80 21.82 46.73
CA PHE A 21 -17.60 22.85 45.71
C PHE A 21 -18.67 22.69 44.62
N VAL A 22 -19.52 23.70 44.52
CA VAL A 22 -20.42 23.95 43.39
C VAL A 22 -19.64 24.75 42.35
N TYR A 23 -19.49 24.22 41.13
CA TYR A 23 -18.92 24.96 40.00
C TYR A 23 -20.04 25.68 39.25
N VAL A 24 -20.04 27.01 39.28
CA VAL A 24 -20.87 27.87 38.43
C VAL A 24 -20.06 28.22 37.18
N ALA A 25 -20.59 27.88 36.01
CA ALA A 25 -20.04 28.25 34.71
C ALA A 25 -20.28 29.74 34.43
N LEU A 26 -19.24 30.45 34.00
CA LEU A 26 -19.33 31.81 33.48
C LEU A 26 -18.88 31.83 32.01
N LEU A 27 -19.82 32.20 31.16
CA LEU A 27 -19.73 32.33 29.71
C LEU A 27 -18.84 33.52 29.33
N ALA A 28 -17.88 33.26 28.44
CA ALA A 28 -17.37 34.26 27.50
C ALA A 28 -17.48 33.65 26.09
N ALA A 29 -18.47 34.11 25.34
CA ALA A 29 -18.74 33.68 23.97
C ALA A 29 -17.79 34.39 23.01
N GLY A 30 -16.84 33.63 22.44
CA GLY A 30 -16.20 33.94 21.16
C GLY A 30 -16.93 33.22 20.01
N PRO A 31 -16.73 33.62 18.75
CA PRO A 31 -17.46 33.06 17.62
C PRO A 31 -17.16 31.57 17.46
N ALA A 32 -18.20 30.79 17.22
CA ALA A 32 -18.13 29.34 17.01
C ALA A 32 -17.38 29.03 15.70
N GLU A 33 -16.12 28.61 15.81
CA GLU A 33 -15.36 28.02 14.72
C GLU A 33 -15.30 26.50 14.87
N GLY A 34 -15.82 25.79 13.87
CA GLY A 34 -15.59 24.37 13.62
C GLY A 34 -16.43 23.41 14.47
N GLY A 35 -17.34 22.67 13.82
CA GLY A 35 -17.99 21.50 14.43
C GLY A 35 -16.94 20.49 14.87
N ASN A 36 -16.54 20.54 16.15
CA ASN A 36 -15.60 19.59 16.74
C ASN A 36 -16.20 18.19 16.65
N ILE A 37 -15.50 17.29 15.98
CA ILE A 37 -15.78 15.85 16.03
C ILE A 37 -15.64 15.41 17.49
N ASP A 38 -16.75 15.02 18.13
CA ASP A 38 -16.74 14.53 19.51
C ASP A 38 -16.00 13.19 19.59
N LEU A 39 -14.83 13.25 20.22
CA LEU A 39 -13.87 12.16 20.42
C LEU A 39 -14.34 11.08 21.40
N GLN A 40 -15.41 11.32 22.18
CA GLN A 40 -15.82 10.42 23.26
C GLN A 40 -16.75 9.28 22.80
N ARG A 41 -17.00 9.16 21.49
CA ARG A 41 -17.91 8.17 20.91
C ARG A 41 -17.19 7.26 19.90
N PRO A 42 -16.43 6.24 20.37
CA PRO A 42 -15.86 5.19 19.52
C PRO A 42 -16.89 4.53 18.58
N ASP A 43 -18.16 4.49 18.99
CA ASP A 43 -19.30 4.00 18.21
C ASP A 43 -19.62 4.86 16.97
N VAL A 44 -19.25 6.14 16.98
CA VAL A 44 -19.52 7.08 15.88
C VAL A 44 -18.38 7.11 14.87
N LEU A 45 -17.11 7.12 15.32
CA LEU A 45 -15.95 7.23 14.42
C LEU A 45 -15.43 5.86 13.94
N GLY A 46 -15.54 4.83 14.78
CA GLY A 46 -14.97 3.50 14.55
C GLY A 46 -13.49 3.35 14.95
N TYR A 47 -12.92 4.33 15.65
CA TYR A 47 -11.62 4.21 16.30
C TYR A 47 -11.78 3.71 17.74
N LEU A 48 -10.88 2.83 18.16
CA LEU A 48 -10.76 2.31 19.51
C LEU A 48 -9.52 2.93 20.18
N ASP A 49 -9.72 3.94 21.02
CA ASP A 49 -8.66 4.54 21.82
C ASP A 49 -8.14 3.56 22.87
N ILE A 50 -6.86 3.19 22.78
CA ILE A 50 -6.23 2.24 23.70
C ILE A 50 -5.97 2.79 25.10
N THR A 51 -5.99 4.11 25.29
CA THR A 51 -5.78 4.74 26.60
C THR A 51 -7.06 4.80 27.43
N SER A 52 -8.21 4.67 26.76
CA SER A 52 -9.51 4.63 27.40
C SER A 52 -9.79 3.27 28.06
N PRO A 53 -10.57 3.23 29.17
CA PRO A 53 -11.06 1.98 29.72
C PRO A 53 -11.83 1.14 28.67
N PRO A 54 -11.74 -0.20 28.71
CA PRO A 54 -11.08 -1.02 29.73
C PRO A 54 -9.59 -1.31 29.48
N TYR A 55 -9.00 -0.85 28.36
CA TYR A 55 -7.63 -1.21 28.00
C TYR A 55 -6.60 -0.41 28.78
N SER A 56 -6.85 0.88 28.96
CA SER A 56 -6.04 1.77 29.82
C SER A 56 -4.53 1.66 29.57
N ALA A 57 -4.13 1.51 28.30
CA ALA A 57 -2.74 1.51 27.88
C ALA A 57 -2.07 2.81 28.33
N ASP A 58 -0.84 2.72 28.82
CA ASP A 58 -0.14 3.85 29.42
C ASP A 58 0.63 4.64 28.35
N PRO A 59 0.20 5.86 27.99
CA PRO A 59 0.87 6.67 26.98
C PRO A 59 2.14 7.35 27.50
N THR A 60 2.46 7.23 28.80
CA THR A 60 3.66 7.83 29.39
C THR A 60 4.91 6.96 29.22
N GLY A 61 4.73 5.67 28.90
CA GLY A 61 5.81 4.70 28.76
C GLY A 61 6.37 4.19 30.08
N GLN A 62 5.72 4.48 31.20
CA GLN A 62 6.15 4.03 32.53
C GLN A 62 5.68 2.61 32.84
N ARG A 63 4.47 2.24 32.41
CA ARG A 63 3.90 0.90 32.59
C ARG A 63 3.88 0.12 31.28
N ASP A 64 4.09 -1.19 31.41
CA ASP A 64 3.98 -2.11 30.30
C ASP A 64 2.53 -2.14 29.78
N SER A 65 2.38 -1.84 28.49
CA SER A 65 1.11 -1.76 27.76
C SER A 65 0.89 -2.96 26.85
N THR A 66 1.73 -4.00 26.90
CA THR A 66 1.68 -5.15 25.98
C THR A 66 0.32 -5.82 26.01
N GLN A 67 -0.19 -6.14 27.22
CA GLN A 67 -1.48 -6.81 27.39
C GLN A 67 -2.65 -5.89 26.99
N ALA A 68 -2.60 -4.62 27.37
CA ALA A 68 -3.61 -3.63 27.04
C ALA A 68 -3.75 -3.47 25.51
N ILE A 69 -2.63 -3.31 24.81
CA ILE A 69 -2.59 -3.20 23.35
C ILE A 69 -3.06 -4.52 22.71
N GLN A 70 -2.62 -5.68 23.20
CA GLN A 70 -3.06 -6.97 22.65
C GLN A 70 -4.59 -7.14 22.77
N GLN A 71 -5.16 -6.82 23.93
CA GLN A 71 -6.61 -6.88 24.15
C GLN A 71 -7.36 -5.90 23.22
N ALA A 72 -6.83 -4.70 23.03
CA ALA A 72 -7.39 -3.71 22.11
C ALA A 72 -7.37 -4.21 20.65
N VAL A 73 -6.25 -4.79 20.20
CA VAL A 73 -6.13 -5.38 18.85
C VAL A 73 -7.12 -6.52 18.64
N ASP A 74 -7.24 -7.43 19.61
CA ASP A 74 -8.17 -8.56 19.53
C ASP A 74 -9.63 -8.10 19.51
N HIS A 75 -9.98 -7.13 20.36
CA HIS A 75 -11.32 -6.54 20.38
C HIS A 75 -11.62 -5.81 19.07
N ALA A 76 -10.77 -4.86 18.67
CA ALA A 76 -11.00 -4.04 17.49
C ALA A 76 -11.24 -4.89 16.23
N ARG A 77 -10.45 -5.95 16.05
CA ARG A 77 -10.63 -6.93 14.98
C ARG A 77 -12.04 -7.49 14.93
N TRP A 78 -12.59 -7.95 16.06
CA TRP A 78 -13.91 -8.62 16.10
C TRP A 78 -15.08 -7.65 15.90
N HIS A 79 -14.83 -6.36 16.15
CA HIS A 79 -15.82 -5.28 16.09
C HIS A 79 -15.63 -4.36 14.87
N CYS A 80 -14.75 -4.70 13.93
CA CYS A 80 -14.45 -3.89 12.75
C CYS A 80 -14.09 -2.43 13.10
N LEU A 81 -13.28 -2.26 14.14
CA LEU A 81 -12.73 -0.99 14.59
C LEU A 81 -11.25 -0.87 14.19
N ALA A 82 -10.75 0.35 14.08
CA ALA A 82 -9.32 0.61 14.00
C ALA A 82 -8.76 0.92 15.40
N VAL A 83 -7.68 0.26 15.79
CA VAL A 83 -6.94 0.58 17.03
C VAL A 83 -6.29 1.94 16.86
N PHE A 84 -6.57 2.87 17.79
CA PHE A 84 -6.05 4.23 17.76
C PHE A 84 -5.04 4.44 18.89
N PHE A 85 -3.87 4.98 18.53
CA PHE A 85 -2.81 5.37 19.46
C PHE A 85 -2.78 6.90 19.59
N PRO A 86 -3.33 7.49 20.67
CA PRO A 86 -3.09 8.89 21.00
C PRO A 86 -1.59 9.21 21.13
N PRO A 87 -1.18 10.50 21.07
CA PRO A 87 0.20 10.89 21.30
C PRO A 87 0.74 10.33 22.61
N GLY A 88 1.90 9.69 22.56
CA GLY A 88 2.48 9.03 23.72
C GLY A 88 3.54 8.01 23.35
N THR A 89 4.22 7.48 24.36
CA THR A 89 5.10 6.32 24.28
C THR A 89 4.46 5.17 25.02
N TYR A 90 4.34 4.02 24.37
CA TYR A 90 3.71 2.84 24.91
C TYR A 90 4.78 1.76 25.06
N LEU A 91 5.19 1.48 26.30
CA LEU A 91 6.19 0.46 26.60
C LEU A 91 5.59 -0.93 26.38
N VAL A 92 6.31 -1.82 25.71
CA VAL A 92 5.94 -3.23 25.56
C VAL A 92 7.14 -4.12 25.89
N SER A 93 6.90 -5.30 26.44
CA SER A 93 7.94 -6.31 26.73
C SER A 93 7.78 -7.60 25.93
N ASP A 94 6.68 -7.74 25.18
CA ASP A 94 6.44 -8.87 24.29
C ASP A 94 5.79 -8.44 22.96
N MET A 95 5.71 -9.39 22.03
CA MET A 95 5.10 -9.26 20.72
C MET A 95 3.60 -8.95 20.82
N VAL A 96 3.16 -7.90 20.14
CA VAL A 96 1.76 -7.65 19.82
C VAL A 96 1.40 -8.39 18.53
N ARG A 97 0.43 -9.30 18.64
CA ARG A 97 -0.04 -10.17 17.55
C ARG A 97 -1.25 -9.56 16.87
N CYS A 98 -1.07 -9.15 15.62
CA CYS A 98 -2.12 -8.73 14.70
C CYS A 98 -2.56 -9.94 13.87
N GLN A 99 -3.38 -10.79 14.47
CA GLN A 99 -3.91 -12.00 13.84
C GLN A 99 -5.21 -11.67 13.11
N GLN A 100 -5.19 -11.68 11.77
CA GLN A 100 -6.43 -11.58 10.99
C GLN A 100 -7.36 -12.75 11.35
N GLY A 101 -8.66 -12.47 11.48
CA GLY A 101 -9.64 -13.47 11.90
C GLY A 101 -9.64 -14.69 10.97
N VAL A 102 -9.31 -15.87 11.50
CA VAL A 102 -9.39 -17.15 10.79
C VAL A 102 -10.63 -17.88 11.29
N LEU A 103 -11.53 -18.27 10.39
CA LEU A 103 -12.70 -19.06 10.73
C LEU A 103 -12.33 -20.55 10.64
N LYS A 104 -12.26 -21.26 11.77
CA LYS A 104 -12.02 -22.73 11.77
C LYS A 104 -13.09 -23.47 10.96
N ASN A 105 -14.31 -22.93 10.97
CA ASN A 105 -15.42 -23.30 10.10
C ASN A 105 -16.07 -22.02 9.56
N ARG A 106 -16.09 -21.81 8.24
CA ARG A 106 -16.71 -20.61 7.60
C ARG A 106 -18.16 -20.35 8.05
N HIS A 107 -18.85 -21.38 8.56
CA HIS A 107 -20.26 -21.32 8.94
C HIS A 107 -20.54 -21.13 10.44
N LYS A 108 -19.57 -21.33 11.35
CA LYS A 108 -19.84 -21.38 12.81
C LYS A 108 -19.28 -20.20 13.63
N GLU A 109 -18.28 -19.47 13.12
CA GLU A 109 -17.63 -18.36 13.85
C GLU A 109 -17.86 -17.04 13.09
N ARG A 110 -19.10 -16.54 13.07
CA ARG A 110 -19.42 -15.25 12.42
C ARG A 110 -19.30 -14.14 13.46
N THR A 111 -18.74 -12.99 13.08
CA THR A 111 -18.87 -11.79 13.92
C THR A 111 -20.35 -11.50 14.15
N LYS A 112 -20.70 -11.20 15.41
CA LYS A 112 -22.06 -10.81 15.80
C LYS A 112 -22.31 -9.32 15.58
N ASP A 113 -21.28 -8.57 15.20
CA ASP A 113 -21.35 -7.13 14.98
C ASP A 113 -22.31 -6.78 13.82
N PRO A 114 -23.37 -5.98 14.07
CA PRO A 114 -24.38 -5.67 13.06
C PRO A 114 -23.84 -4.95 11.83
N VAL A 115 -22.87 -4.04 12.02
CA VAL A 115 -22.25 -3.28 10.93
C VAL A 115 -21.38 -4.22 10.09
N ALA A 116 -20.60 -5.09 10.73
CA ALA A 116 -19.83 -6.11 10.02
C ALA A 116 -20.74 -7.09 9.24
N ARG A 117 -21.92 -7.42 9.77
CA ARG A 117 -22.92 -8.22 9.03
C ARG A 117 -23.51 -7.44 7.85
N ALA A 118 -23.82 -6.15 8.01
CA ALA A 118 -24.31 -5.27 6.94
C ALA A 118 -23.26 -5.04 5.84
N MET A 119 -21.98 -5.05 6.17
CA MET A 119 -20.86 -5.01 5.22
C MET A 119 -20.68 -6.32 4.41
N GLY A 120 -21.50 -7.35 4.66
CA GLY A 120 -21.33 -8.67 4.05
C GLY A 120 -20.11 -9.43 4.58
N LEU A 121 -19.48 -8.95 5.66
CA LEU A 121 -18.23 -9.46 6.22
C LEU A 121 -18.46 -10.65 7.17
N GLY A 122 -19.70 -11.11 7.36
CA GLY A 122 -20.04 -12.19 8.31
C GLY A 122 -19.45 -13.58 8.00
N GLY A 123 -18.48 -13.76 7.10
CA GLY A 123 -17.89 -15.08 6.82
C GLY A 123 -16.82 -15.16 5.73
N GLY A 124 -16.42 -14.01 5.15
CA GLY A 124 -15.44 -13.92 4.07
C GLY A 124 -14.01 -13.70 4.57
N VAL A 125 -13.03 -14.08 3.75
CA VAL A 125 -11.59 -14.06 4.08
C VAL A 125 -11.01 -12.67 4.35
N ARG A 126 -11.71 -11.61 3.88
CA ARG A 126 -11.34 -10.18 3.96
C ARG A 126 -12.00 -9.43 5.15
N ALA A 127 -12.72 -10.15 6.02
CA ALA A 127 -13.71 -9.53 6.91
C ALA A 127 -13.18 -8.87 8.19
N LEU A 128 -12.02 -9.26 8.67
CA LEU A 128 -11.56 -8.90 10.02
C LEU A 128 -10.05 -8.55 10.02
N PRO A 129 -9.61 -7.56 9.21
CA PRO A 129 -8.23 -7.11 9.23
C PRO A 129 -7.90 -6.45 10.58
N CYS A 130 -6.64 -6.52 10.99
CA CYS A 130 -6.11 -5.65 12.04
C CYS A 130 -5.69 -4.31 11.41
N ALA A 131 -6.16 -3.22 11.99
CA ALA A 131 -5.91 -1.85 11.55
C ALA A 131 -5.41 -1.04 12.76
N LEU A 132 -4.14 -0.62 12.73
CA LEU A 132 -3.50 0.15 13.79
C LEU A 132 -3.11 1.53 13.24
N PHE A 133 -3.61 2.59 13.87
CA PHE A 133 -3.45 3.97 13.43
C PHE A 133 -2.96 4.83 14.59
N GLY A 134 -1.93 5.63 14.34
CA GLY A 134 -1.45 6.63 15.29
C GLY A 134 -2.02 8.01 15.02
N SER A 135 -2.21 8.77 16.09
CA SER A 135 -2.55 10.19 16.08
C SER A 135 -1.61 10.99 15.19
N ARG A 136 -2.19 11.89 14.39
CA ARG A 136 -1.49 12.94 13.63
C ARG A 136 -1.45 14.27 14.40
N ARG A 137 -2.08 14.34 15.57
CA ARG A 137 -1.93 15.47 16.50
C ARG A 137 -0.63 15.36 17.30
N GLY A 138 -0.15 16.51 17.75
CA GLY A 138 1.06 16.64 18.56
C GLY A 138 2.32 16.79 17.72
N GLU A 139 3.44 17.06 18.40
CA GLU A 139 4.74 17.30 17.74
C GLU A 139 5.39 16.02 17.20
N ARG A 140 4.97 14.85 17.69
CA ARG A 140 5.54 13.55 17.33
C ARG A 140 4.46 12.48 17.21
N ARG A 141 4.68 11.53 16.30
CA ARG A 141 3.88 10.31 16.18
C ARG A 141 3.94 9.50 17.48
N PRO A 142 2.88 8.76 17.84
CA PRO A 142 2.94 7.81 18.94
C PRO A 142 4.03 6.76 18.71
N VAL A 143 4.63 6.29 19.81
CA VAL A 143 5.77 5.36 19.78
C VAL A 143 5.40 4.07 20.52
N VAL A 144 5.56 2.92 19.88
CA VAL A 144 5.60 1.63 20.57
C VAL A 144 7.06 1.29 20.86
N LYS A 145 7.42 1.19 22.15
CA LYS A 145 8.81 1.01 22.59
C LYS A 145 8.99 -0.37 23.20
N LEU A 146 9.83 -1.22 22.60
CA LEU A 146 10.24 -2.47 23.22
C LEU A 146 11.18 -2.19 24.40
N ALA A 147 10.86 -2.73 25.57
CA ALA A 147 11.67 -2.60 26.77
C ALA A 147 13.08 -3.22 26.58
N PRO A 148 14.11 -2.72 27.27
CA PRO A 148 15.44 -3.33 27.25
C PRO A 148 15.41 -4.82 27.67
N ASN A 149 16.27 -5.64 27.09
CA ASN A 149 16.44 -7.06 27.45
C ASN A 149 15.11 -7.85 27.51
N SER A 150 14.20 -7.59 26.59
CA SER A 150 12.86 -8.20 26.58
C SER A 150 12.94 -9.70 26.30
N PRO A 151 12.18 -10.54 27.05
CA PRO A 151 12.22 -11.99 26.88
C PRO A 151 11.96 -12.49 25.45
N GLY A 152 12.85 -13.35 24.95
CA GLY A 152 12.76 -13.95 23.62
C GLY A 152 13.22 -13.04 22.47
N PHE A 153 13.72 -11.83 22.74
CA PHE A 153 14.31 -10.93 21.73
C PHE A 153 15.86 -10.91 21.78
N GLY A 154 16.47 -11.74 22.63
CA GLY A 154 17.92 -11.78 22.85
C GLY A 154 18.73 -12.59 21.83
N ASP A 155 18.08 -13.40 20.98
CA ASP A 155 18.75 -14.35 20.08
C ASP A 155 18.57 -13.95 18.60
N PRO A 156 19.62 -13.46 17.91
CA PRO A 156 19.53 -13.08 16.50
C PRO A 156 19.30 -14.26 15.53
N GLU A 157 19.54 -15.50 15.96
CA GLU A 157 19.24 -16.69 15.16
C GLU A 157 17.76 -17.11 15.27
N LYS A 158 17.03 -16.53 16.23
CA LYS A 158 15.58 -16.73 16.42
C LYS A 158 14.87 -15.38 16.46
N PRO A 159 14.92 -14.61 15.35
CA PRO A 159 14.44 -13.25 15.38
C PRO A 159 12.93 -13.19 15.65
N LYS A 160 12.53 -12.21 16.45
CA LYS A 160 11.17 -12.07 16.99
C LYS A 160 10.65 -10.65 16.74
N PRO A 161 9.48 -10.48 16.11
CA PRO A 161 8.91 -9.15 15.88
C PRO A 161 8.24 -8.54 17.12
N VAL A 162 8.29 -7.22 17.25
CA VAL A 162 7.51 -6.44 18.22
C VAL A 162 6.05 -6.38 17.78
N ILE A 163 5.79 -6.06 16.52
CA ILE A 163 4.44 -6.13 15.91
C ILE A 163 4.44 -7.19 14.81
N ARG A 164 3.55 -8.20 14.91
CA ARG A 164 3.43 -9.25 13.88
C ARG A 164 2.04 -9.29 13.28
N PHE A 165 1.96 -9.00 11.98
CA PHE A 165 0.77 -9.28 11.19
C PHE A 165 0.82 -10.70 10.65
N ARG A 166 -0.28 -11.45 10.82
CA ARG A 166 -0.37 -12.84 10.40
C ARG A 166 -1.79 -13.20 9.97
N ARG A 167 -1.87 -14.17 9.06
CA ARG A 167 -3.09 -14.95 8.82
C ARG A 167 -2.77 -16.44 8.76
N GLY A 168 -3.60 -17.24 9.41
CA GLY A 168 -3.55 -18.72 9.34
C GLY A 168 -4.42 -19.27 8.21
N ALA A 169 -4.16 -20.51 7.79
CA ALA A 169 -4.95 -21.18 6.76
C ALA A 169 -6.34 -21.58 7.27
N VAL A 170 -7.34 -21.57 6.40
CA VAL A 170 -8.68 -22.10 6.73
C VAL A 170 -8.55 -23.59 7.02
N GLY A 171 -9.15 -24.06 8.12
CA GLY A 171 -9.06 -25.46 8.58
C GLY A 171 -7.74 -25.82 9.29
N ASN A 172 -6.66 -25.05 9.12
CA ASN A 172 -5.42 -25.20 9.87
C ASN A 172 -4.79 -23.82 10.18
N PRO A 173 -5.28 -23.12 11.23
CA PRO A 173 -4.82 -21.78 11.58
C PRO A 173 -3.34 -21.69 11.94
N GLU A 174 -2.70 -22.80 12.32
CA GLU A 174 -1.26 -22.83 12.63
C GLU A 174 -0.38 -22.69 11.40
N ARG A 175 -0.86 -23.15 10.24
CA ARG A 175 -0.17 -22.95 8.97
C ARG A 175 -0.37 -21.51 8.50
N GLU A 176 0.71 -20.74 8.40
CA GLU A 176 0.65 -19.38 7.88
C GLU A 176 0.20 -19.35 6.40
N GLN A 177 -0.68 -18.41 6.06
CA GLN A 177 -1.21 -18.22 4.71
C GLN A 177 -1.18 -16.72 4.35
N PRO A 178 0.03 -16.16 4.11
CA PRO A 178 0.23 -14.73 3.89
C PRO A 178 -0.38 -14.24 2.58
N ASN A 179 -0.53 -15.10 1.58
CA ASN A 179 -1.19 -14.81 0.29
C ASN A 179 -2.69 -14.54 0.41
N ALA A 180 -3.27 -14.73 1.59
CA ALA A 180 -4.65 -14.37 1.88
C ALA A 180 -4.77 -13.42 3.08
N SER A 181 -3.64 -12.85 3.54
CA SER A 181 -3.59 -11.84 4.59
C SER A 181 -3.94 -10.48 3.99
N PHE A 182 -5.21 -10.11 4.00
CA PHE A 182 -5.70 -8.95 3.25
C PHE A 182 -5.94 -7.73 4.14
N GLU A 183 -5.76 -6.54 3.60
CA GLU A 183 -6.23 -5.26 4.15
C GLU A 183 -5.70 -4.92 5.56
N GLN A 184 -4.62 -5.56 6.01
CA GLN A 184 -4.04 -5.30 7.33
C GLN A 184 -3.10 -4.09 7.28
N MET A 185 -3.34 -3.11 8.16
CA MET A 185 -2.70 -1.80 8.07
C MET A 185 -2.03 -1.40 9.39
N PHE A 186 -0.82 -0.83 9.27
CA PHE A 186 -0.11 -0.15 10.35
C PHE A 186 0.30 1.24 9.84
N VAL A 187 -0.25 2.30 10.42
CA VAL A 187 -0.17 3.65 9.88
C VAL A 187 0.19 4.67 10.96
N ASN A 188 1.22 5.47 10.71
CA ASN A 188 1.54 6.66 11.53
C ASN A 188 1.89 6.36 12.99
N ILE A 189 2.58 5.25 13.24
CA ILE A 189 3.09 4.85 14.55
C ILE A 189 4.59 4.57 14.39
N ASN A 190 5.41 5.07 15.31
CA ASN A 190 6.83 4.79 15.35
C ASN A 190 7.11 3.57 16.23
N ILE A 191 8.22 2.89 15.99
CA ILE A 191 8.71 1.80 16.83
C ILE A 191 10.13 2.10 17.29
N GLU A 192 10.39 1.91 18.57
CA GLU A 192 11.73 1.97 19.14
C GLU A 192 12.09 0.63 19.79
N ILE A 193 13.21 0.05 19.38
CA ILE A 193 13.74 -1.17 20.00
C ILE A 193 14.72 -0.76 21.10
N GLY A 194 14.40 -1.12 22.34
CA GLY A 194 15.31 -0.92 23.48
C GLY A 194 16.58 -1.77 23.35
N PRO A 195 17.68 -1.39 24.04
CA PRO A 195 18.95 -2.11 24.00
C PRO A 195 18.83 -3.55 24.54
N GLY A 196 19.79 -4.41 24.16
CA GLY A 196 19.82 -5.81 24.61
C GLY A 196 18.82 -6.73 23.89
N ASN A 197 18.28 -6.30 22.76
CA ASN A 197 17.31 -7.05 21.95
C ASN A 197 17.83 -7.37 20.52
N PRO A 198 18.99 -8.04 20.36
CA PRO A 198 19.61 -8.27 19.05
C PRO A 198 18.81 -9.19 18.11
N GLY A 199 17.86 -9.96 18.64
CA GLY A 199 16.89 -10.74 17.86
C GLY A 199 15.63 -9.96 17.48
N ALA A 200 15.47 -8.70 17.89
CA ALA A 200 14.23 -7.98 17.62
C ALA A 200 14.07 -7.57 16.16
N ILE A 201 12.84 -7.73 15.68
CA ILE A 201 12.35 -7.12 14.45
C ILE A 201 11.32 -6.06 14.85
N GLY A 202 11.35 -4.85 14.29
CA GLY A 202 10.33 -3.84 14.58
C GLY A 202 8.92 -4.32 14.16
N ILE A 203 8.74 -4.58 12.87
CA ILE A 203 7.48 -5.07 12.31
C ILE A 203 7.73 -6.28 11.41
N GLN A 204 6.98 -7.36 11.60
CA GLN A 204 6.84 -8.41 10.60
C GLN A 204 5.48 -8.27 9.89
N HIS A 205 5.49 -7.95 8.60
CA HIS A 205 4.27 -7.74 7.81
C HIS A 205 4.35 -8.36 6.40
N ARG A 206 4.28 -9.69 6.37
CA ARG A 206 4.15 -10.47 5.13
C ARG A 206 2.67 -10.66 4.80
N ALA A 207 2.17 -9.89 3.82
CA ALA A 207 0.73 -9.85 3.54
C ALA A 207 0.40 -9.64 2.06
N ALA A 208 -0.89 -9.67 1.75
CA ALA A 208 -1.47 -9.62 0.42
C ALA A 208 -2.27 -8.30 0.20
N GLN A 209 -3.16 -8.30 -0.78
CA GLN A 209 -3.98 -7.19 -1.29
C GLN A 209 -4.39 -6.19 -0.20
N GLY A 210 -4.13 -4.90 -0.46
CA GLY A 210 -4.57 -3.80 0.39
C GLY A 210 -3.83 -3.68 1.74
N SER A 211 -2.87 -4.55 2.04
CA SER A 211 -2.08 -4.46 3.29
C SER A 211 -0.88 -3.53 3.14
N GLY A 212 -0.42 -2.95 4.25
CA GLY A 212 0.75 -2.09 4.24
C GLY A 212 1.22 -1.60 5.61
N VAL A 213 2.47 -1.12 5.63
CA VAL A 213 3.07 -0.31 6.70
C VAL A 213 3.31 1.06 6.09
N GLN A 214 2.78 2.13 6.71
CA GLN A 214 2.85 3.47 6.14
C GLN A 214 3.10 4.57 7.19
N ASP A 215 3.89 5.58 6.82
CA ASP A 215 4.21 6.74 7.68
C ASP A 215 4.88 6.36 9.01
N CYS A 216 5.95 5.57 8.97
CA CYS A 216 6.58 5.00 10.18
C CYS A 216 8.07 5.29 10.26
N THR A 217 8.56 5.57 11.47
CA THR A 217 9.99 5.47 11.80
C THR A 217 10.21 4.28 12.74
N ILE A 218 11.16 3.42 12.39
CA ILE A 218 11.57 2.25 13.17
C ILE A 218 13.04 2.43 13.58
N THR A 219 13.28 2.68 14.85
CA THR A 219 14.64 2.73 15.42
C THR A 219 15.02 1.32 15.88
N ALA A 220 15.92 0.69 15.12
CA ALA A 220 16.31 -0.71 15.25
C ALA A 220 17.81 -0.88 15.57
N THR A 221 18.49 0.14 16.07
CA THR A 221 19.92 0.08 16.44
C THR A 221 20.23 -1.12 17.33
N GLY A 222 21.17 -1.97 16.90
CA GLY A 222 21.56 -3.19 17.61
C GLY A 222 20.56 -4.36 17.48
N ALA A 223 19.46 -4.20 16.75
CA ALA A 223 18.44 -5.22 16.53
C ALA A 223 18.65 -6.00 15.21
N PHE A 224 17.85 -7.04 14.98
CA PHE A 224 17.94 -7.87 13.78
C PHE A 224 17.47 -7.10 12.53
N ALA A 225 16.25 -6.54 12.55
CA ALA A 225 15.74 -5.77 11.42
C ALA A 225 14.70 -4.71 11.81
N GLY A 226 14.56 -3.67 10.98
CA GLY A 226 13.42 -2.74 11.13
C GLY A 226 12.10 -3.37 10.68
N LEU A 227 12.04 -3.78 9.41
CA LEU A 227 10.87 -4.43 8.82
C LEU A 227 11.26 -5.79 8.25
N SER A 228 10.45 -6.81 8.51
CA SER A 228 10.59 -8.13 7.90
C SER A 228 9.31 -8.61 7.23
N GLY A 229 9.47 -9.39 6.17
CA GLY A 229 8.34 -9.81 5.35
C GLY A 229 7.80 -8.64 4.52
N GLY A 230 7.75 -8.81 3.21
CA GLY A 230 7.17 -7.81 2.31
C GLY A 230 5.72 -8.15 1.98
N ALA A 231 4.87 -7.13 2.08
CA ALA A 231 3.57 -7.12 1.43
C ALA A 231 3.76 -7.09 -0.09
N GLY A 232 2.97 -7.90 -0.75
CA GLY A 232 2.92 -8.08 -2.20
C GLY A 232 1.51 -8.56 -2.55
N SER A 233 1.33 -9.22 -3.69
CA SER A 233 0.01 -9.68 -4.16
C SER A 233 -1.03 -8.56 -4.08
N GLY A 234 -0.68 -7.32 -4.45
CA GLY A 234 -1.56 -6.14 -4.32
C GLY A 234 -1.49 -5.36 -3.00
N GLY A 235 -0.60 -5.75 -2.08
CA GLY A 235 -0.20 -4.96 -0.91
C GLY A 235 1.19 -4.34 -1.06
N GLY A 236 1.46 -3.23 -0.36
CA GLY A 236 2.70 -2.47 -0.50
C GLY A 236 2.97 -1.56 0.70
N HIS A 237 4.24 -1.23 0.92
CA HIS A 237 4.68 -0.37 2.03
C HIS A 237 5.17 0.98 1.51
N ALA A 238 4.97 2.05 2.27
CA ALA A 238 5.34 3.39 1.82
C ALA A 238 5.72 4.32 2.96
N ASN A 239 6.67 5.23 2.73
CA ASN A 239 7.12 6.21 3.72
C ASN A 239 7.58 5.58 5.05
N VAL A 240 8.53 4.64 4.97
CA VAL A 240 9.10 3.96 6.14
C VAL A 240 10.56 4.33 6.29
N THR A 241 10.91 4.88 7.45
CA THR A 241 12.30 5.13 7.84
C THR A 241 12.78 4.05 8.80
N VAL A 242 13.95 3.45 8.55
CA VAL A 242 14.60 2.52 9.47
C VAL A 242 15.99 3.02 9.83
N ILE A 243 16.24 3.17 11.13
CA ILE A 243 17.51 3.66 11.68
C ILE A 243 18.20 2.51 12.41
N GLY A 244 19.39 2.11 11.94
CA GLY A 244 20.16 1.01 12.50
C GLY A 244 19.62 -0.38 12.13
N GLY A 245 20.06 -1.38 12.92
CA GLY A 245 19.75 -2.80 12.75
C GLY A 245 20.68 -3.52 11.78
N LYS A 246 20.73 -4.86 11.83
CA LYS A 246 21.48 -5.62 10.81
C LYS A 246 20.91 -5.36 9.42
N TYR A 247 19.58 -5.38 9.31
CA TYR A 247 18.86 -5.12 8.08
C TYR A 247 17.82 -4.00 8.24
N GLY A 248 17.66 -3.19 7.21
CA GLY A 248 16.62 -2.17 7.17
C GLY A 248 15.29 -2.85 6.85
N ALA A 249 15.24 -3.43 5.65
CA ALA A 249 14.16 -4.25 5.15
C ALA A 249 14.66 -5.69 4.87
N TYR A 250 14.24 -6.63 5.70
CA TYR A 250 14.51 -8.07 5.55
C TYR A 250 13.33 -8.73 4.81
N LEU A 251 13.39 -8.71 3.47
CA LEU A 251 12.27 -9.05 2.59
C LEU A 251 12.37 -10.46 2.00
N ARG A 252 13.03 -11.39 2.68
CA ARG A 252 12.99 -12.81 2.29
C ARG A 252 11.57 -13.35 2.39
N GLY A 253 11.10 -14.00 1.34
CA GLY A 253 9.76 -14.55 1.29
C GLY A 253 8.63 -13.58 1.03
N ALA A 254 8.91 -12.30 0.78
CA ALA A 254 7.90 -11.31 0.46
C ALA A 254 6.91 -11.82 -0.61
N GLN A 255 5.62 -11.51 -0.45
CA GLN A 255 4.59 -11.94 -1.39
C GLN A 255 4.86 -11.43 -2.83
N PRO A 256 4.32 -12.09 -3.88
CA PRO A 256 4.48 -11.73 -5.29
C PRO A 256 4.49 -10.23 -5.61
N ALA A 257 5.43 -9.80 -6.45
CA ALA A 257 5.56 -8.39 -6.87
C ALA A 257 5.47 -7.41 -5.69
N PRO A 258 6.31 -7.54 -4.65
CA PRO A 258 6.26 -6.61 -3.53
C PRO A 258 6.70 -5.22 -3.98
N THR A 259 6.08 -4.18 -3.42
CA THR A 259 6.41 -2.78 -3.74
C THR A 259 6.69 -2.00 -2.47
N ILE A 260 7.83 -1.29 -2.46
CA ILE A 260 8.20 -0.34 -1.41
C ILE A 260 8.40 1.05 -2.02
N THR A 261 7.81 2.06 -1.39
CA THR A 261 7.85 3.45 -1.87
C THR A 261 8.46 4.36 -0.81
N ALA A 262 9.45 5.18 -1.20
CA ALA A 262 10.06 6.19 -0.34
C ALA A 262 10.55 5.66 1.01
N PHE A 263 11.26 4.52 0.98
CA PHE A 263 11.94 4.02 2.17
C PHE A 263 13.22 4.81 2.42
N THR A 264 13.53 5.08 3.68
CA THR A 264 14.79 5.70 4.10
C THR A 264 15.50 4.78 5.09
N LEU A 265 16.60 4.17 4.65
CA LEU A 265 17.31 3.12 5.35
C LEU A 265 18.70 3.64 5.75
N LEU A 266 18.88 3.87 7.05
CA LEU A 266 20.03 4.58 7.59
C LEU A 266 20.86 3.67 8.50
N ASN A 267 22.15 3.55 8.19
CA ASN A 267 23.18 2.94 9.04
C ASN A 267 22.94 1.48 9.42
N GLN A 268 22.41 0.68 8.50
CA GLN A 268 22.37 -0.77 8.66
C GLN A 268 23.77 -1.38 8.73
N GLU A 269 23.92 -2.44 9.51
CA GLU A 269 25.20 -3.13 9.72
C GLU A 269 25.55 -4.08 8.58
N VAL A 270 24.55 -4.76 7.99
CA VAL A 270 24.75 -5.75 6.93
C VAL A 270 24.28 -5.22 5.58
N ALA A 271 23.00 -4.85 5.47
CA ALA A 271 22.43 -4.28 4.25
C ALA A 271 21.19 -3.44 4.54
N GLY A 272 20.96 -2.41 3.73
CA GLY A 272 19.69 -1.67 3.74
C GLY A 272 18.55 -2.62 3.39
N ILE A 273 18.67 -3.32 2.26
CA ILE A 273 17.66 -4.27 1.78
C ILE A 273 18.31 -5.64 1.58
N LEU A 274 17.66 -6.67 2.12
CA LEU A 274 17.91 -8.06 1.73
C LEU A 274 16.64 -8.63 1.09
N TYR A 275 16.70 -8.98 -0.19
CA TYR A 275 15.56 -9.48 -0.95
C TYR A 275 15.76 -10.92 -1.42
N GLY A 276 14.69 -11.71 -1.27
CA GLY A 276 14.59 -13.09 -1.75
C GLY A 276 13.14 -13.52 -1.74
N GLY A 277 12.28 -12.67 -2.31
CA GLY A 277 10.83 -12.84 -2.35
C GLY A 277 10.33 -13.52 -3.62
N TYR A 278 9.01 -13.58 -3.74
CA TYR A 278 8.33 -14.07 -4.94
C TYR A 278 8.35 -12.95 -6.00
N GLN A 279 8.96 -13.23 -7.15
CA GLN A 279 9.02 -12.32 -8.33
C GLN A 279 9.69 -10.98 -8.02
N ALA A 280 9.48 -9.96 -8.86
CA ALA A 280 10.26 -8.72 -8.80
C ALA A 280 9.87 -7.79 -7.65
N LEU A 281 10.82 -7.43 -6.78
CA LEU A 281 10.66 -6.28 -5.88
C LEU A 281 10.77 -4.99 -6.68
N THR A 282 9.78 -4.10 -6.53
CA THR A 282 9.85 -2.72 -7.03
C THR A 282 10.09 -1.75 -5.88
N ALA A 283 11.29 -1.17 -5.85
CA ALA A 283 11.68 -0.15 -4.89
C ALA A 283 11.75 1.21 -5.60
N VAL A 284 10.90 2.16 -5.23
CA VAL A 284 10.83 3.48 -5.85
C VAL A 284 11.00 4.60 -4.82
N GLY A 285 11.77 5.63 -5.14
CA GLY A 285 12.03 6.73 -4.20
C GLY A 285 12.92 6.34 -3.01
N VAL A 286 13.63 5.21 -3.05
CA VAL A 286 14.33 4.68 -1.87
C VAL A 286 15.66 5.40 -1.65
N ARG A 287 15.96 5.73 -0.39
CA ARG A 287 17.26 6.21 0.05
C ARG A 287 17.90 5.18 0.97
N ILE A 288 19.09 4.71 0.61
CA ILE A 288 19.93 3.87 1.48
C ILE A 288 21.23 4.62 1.74
N GLN A 289 21.55 4.83 3.01
CA GLN A 289 22.78 5.48 3.42
C GLN A 289 23.38 4.71 4.59
N SER A 290 24.60 4.18 4.41
CA SER A 290 25.30 3.50 5.50
C SER A 290 26.80 3.77 5.47
N ASN A 291 27.35 3.98 6.66
CA ASN A 291 28.80 4.03 6.90
C ASN A 291 29.31 2.69 7.48
N ARG A 292 28.46 1.66 7.55
CA ARG A 292 28.77 0.39 8.22
C ARG A 292 28.68 -0.81 7.29
N ALA A 293 27.66 -0.84 6.43
CA ALA A 293 27.43 -1.92 5.49
C ALA A 293 28.40 -1.84 4.30
N ALA A 294 29.06 -2.96 3.99
CA ALA A 294 29.84 -3.11 2.76
C ALA A 294 28.95 -3.27 1.52
N THR A 295 27.70 -3.72 1.68
CA THR A 295 26.73 -3.87 0.59
C THR A 295 25.40 -3.21 0.97
N LEU A 296 24.86 -2.33 0.12
CA LEU A 296 23.62 -1.61 0.43
C LEU A 296 22.34 -2.40 0.12
N VAL A 297 22.36 -3.18 -0.96
CA VAL A 297 21.27 -4.08 -1.37
C VAL A 297 21.84 -5.45 -1.67
N SER A 298 21.25 -6.49 -1.11
CA SER A 298 21.55 -7.88 -1.45
C SER A 298 20.30 -8.57 -1.97
N THR A 299 20.41 -9.24 -3.11
CA THR A 299 19.34 -10.04 -3.69
C THR A 299 19.83 -11.45 -3.95
N SER A 300 19.02 -12.45 -3.61
CA SER A 300 19.32 -13.84 -3.93
C SER A 300 18.04 -14.67 -4.02
N CYS A 301 18.13 -15.83 -4.64
CA CYS A 301 17.10 -16.85 -4.49
C CYS A 301 17.01 -17.25 -3.00
N TRP A 302 15.80 -17.52 -2.49
CA TRP A 302 15.68 -18.09 -1.16
C TRP A 302 16.18 -19.55 -1.20
N PRO A 303 17.19 -19.93 -0.39
CA PRO A 303 17.62 -21.32 -0.26
C PRO A 303 16.45 -22.33 -0.17
N GLY A 304 16.45 -23.32 -1.08
CA GLY A 304 15.47 -24.41 -1.10
C GLY A 304 14.13 -24.10 -1.78
N SER A 305 13.92 -22.89 -2.30
CA SER A 305 12.68 -22.49 -2.96
C SER A 305 12.83 -22.38 -4.49
N LYS A 306 11.87 -22.95 -5.23
CA LYS A 306 11.82 -22.93 -6.71
C LYS A 306 10.97 -21.77 -7.30
N ASP A 307 10.41 -20.94 -6.41
CA ASP A 307 9.43 -19.90 -6.75
C ASP A 307 9.88 -18.49 -6.31
N THR A 308 11.04 -18.38 -5.66
CA THR A 308 11.59 -17.12 -5.15
C THR A 308 12.89 -16.82 -5.85
N TYR A 309 12.80 -15.96 -6.85
CA TYR A 309 13.91 -15.70 -7.76
C TYR A 309 14.74 -14.48 -7.35
N GLY A 310 14.15 -13.50 -6.65
CA GLY A 310 14.89 -12.35 -6.12
C GLY A 310 15.13 -11.19 -7.10
N GLN A 311 14.38 -11.10 -8.21
CA GLN A 311 14.54 -9.98 -9.15
C GLN A 311 14.23 -8.63 -8.48
N PHE A 312 14.91 -7.59 -8.93
CA PHE A 312 14.88 -6.31 -8.23
C PHE A 312 14.95 -5.12 -9.18
N SER A 313 14.02 -4.19 -8.99
CA SER A 313 14.00 -2.88 -9.64
C SER A 313 14.20 -1.77 -8.59
N LEU A 314 15.14 -0.86 -8.86
CA LEU A 314 15.35 0.36 -8.10
C LEU A 314 15.12 1.59 -8.98
N VAL A 315 14.16 2.44 -8.63
CA VAL A 315 13.71 3.57 -9.45
C VAL A 315 13.77 4.86 -8.65
N ASP A 316 14.28 5.95 -9.24
CA ASP A 316 14.28 7.29 -8.64
C ASP A 316 14.87 7.27 -7.22
N SER A 317 16.07 6.71 -7.05
CA SER A 317 16.59 6.31 -5.73
C SER A 317 18.00 6.79 -5.47
N ILE A 318 18.42 6.74 -4.20
CA ILE A 318 19.70 7.26 -3.70
C ILE A 318 20.43 6.15 -2.94
N LEU A 319 21.68 5.86 -3.32
CA LEU A 319 22.58 4.93 -2.65
C LEU A 319 23.86 5.66 -2.21
N VAL A 320 24.07 5.78 -0.90
CA VAL A 320 25.24 6.45 -0.33
C VAL A 320 26.00 5.48 0.56
N SER A 321 27.27 5.27 0.27
CA SER A 321 28.21 4.63 1.18
C SER A 321 29.20 5.66 1.70
N GLY A 322 29.42 5.67 3.01
CA GLY A 322 30.45 6.52 3.63
C GLY A 322 31.88 5.98 3.52
N ARG A 323 32.13 4.90 2.75
CA ARG A 323 33.40 4.14 2.75
C ARG A 323 33.90 3.88 4.19
N GLY A 324 33.05 3.27 5.01
CA GLY A 324 33.38 2.94 6.41
C GLY A 324 34.52 1.92 6.55
N GLN A 325 34.35 0.91 7.41
CA GLN A 325 35.39 -0.09 7.73
C GLN A 325 35.82 -1.03 6.57
N SER A 326 35.39 -0.79 5.33
CA SER A 326 35.69 -1.65 4.17
C SER A 326 36.26 -0.83 3.03
N ASP A 327 37.36 -1.31 2.46
CA ASP A 327 37.98 -0.75 1.25
C ASP A 327 37.11 -0.94 0.01
N THR A 328 36.14 -1.86 0.07
CA THR A 328 35.18 -2.13 -1.01
C THR A 328 33.75 -1.87 -0.55
N THR A 329 33.01 -1.11 -1.35
CA THR A 329 31.61 -0.76 -1.09
C THR A 329 30.76 -1.04 -2.34
N THR A 330 29.79 -1.93 -2.18
CA THR A 330 28.93 -2.39 -3.26
C THR A 330 27.52 -1.81 -3.12
N GLY A 331 26.99 -1.24 -4.21
CA GLY A 331 25.60 -0.78 -4.26
C GLY A 331 24.63 -1.95 -4.17
N VAL A 332 24.73 -2.88 -5.13
CA VAL A 332 23.85 -4.05 -5.24
C VAL A 332 24.69 -5.32 -5.43
N SER A 333 24.53 -6.30 -4.54
CA SER A 333 25.00 -7.66 -4.77
C SER A 333 23.83 -8.53 -5.19
N ALA A 334 23.89 -9.10 -6.40
CA ALA A 334 22.74 -9.69 -7.05
C ALA A 334 22.95 -11.14 -7.50
N GLY A 335 22.09 -12.02 -6.98
CA GLY A 335 21.90 -13.39 -7.47
C GLY A 335 20.73 -13.53 -8.45
N ALA A 336 20.15 -12.42 -8.91
CA ALA A 336 18.98 -12.38 -9.80
C ALA A 336 18.92 -11.08 -10.61
N ASN A 337 17.99 -10.97 -11.57
CA ASN A 337 17.84 -9.79 -12.43
C ASN A 337 17.87 -8.47 -11.65
N VAL A 338 18.68 -7.52 -12.13
CA VAL A 338 18.78 -6.17 -11.59
C VAL A 338 18.37 -5.15 -12.64
N TYR A 339 17.50 -4.23 -12.24
CA TYR A 339 17.17 -3.06 -13.03
C TYR A 339 17.27 -1.79 -12.18
N LEU A 340 18.07 -0.82 -12.61
CA LEU A 340 18.19 0.51 -11.99
C LEU A 340 17.74 1.56 -12.99
N HIS A 341 16.87 2.48 -12.58
CA HIS A 341 16.41 3.59 -13.40
C HIS A 341 16.48 4.89 -12.61
N ASN A 342 17.23 5.87 -13.11
CA ASN A 342 17.42 7.15 -12.46
C ASN A 342 17.92 7.04 -11.00
N VAL A 343 19.02 6.30 -10.80
CA VAL A 343 19.60 6.06 -9.47
C VAL A 343 20.84 6.92 -9.25
N TYR A 344 20.87 7.64 -8.13
CA TYR A 344 22.00 8.47 -7.73
C TYR A 344 22.86 7.72 -6.73
N THR A 345 24.16 7.70 -6.95
CA THR A 345 25.12 7.01 -6.09
C THR A 345 26.25 7.93 -5.64
N LYS A 346 26.78 7.68 -4.43
CA LYS A 346 27.96 8.36 -3.89
C LYS A 346 28.75 7.43 -2.98
N GLY A 347 30.09 7.46 -3.12
CA GLY A 347 31.01 6.70 -2.27
C GLY A 347 31.04 5.18 -2.51
N LEU A 348 30.43 4.68 -3.59
CA LEU A 348 30.51 3.26 -3.99
C LEU A 348 31.78 2.99 -4.80
N THR A 349 32.48 1.89 -4.49
CA THR A 349 33.57 1.37 -5.35
C THR A 349 33.02 0.50 -6.47
N THR A 350 31.90 -0.19 -6.22
CA THR A 350 31.26 -1.11 -7.15
C THR A 350 29.75 -0.84 -7.19
N LEU A 351 29.17 -0.70 -8.38
CA LEU A 351 27.74 -0.46 -8.52
C LEU A 351 26.96 -1.76 -8.31
N VAL A 352 27.29 -2.79 -9.11
CA VAL A 352 26.63 -4.10 -9.07
C VAL A 352 27.68 -5.21 -9.08
N THR A 353 27.52 -6.22 -8.22
CA THR A 353 28.22 -7.51 -8.32
C THR A 353 27.23 -8.63 -8.62
N THR A 354 27.67 -9.64 -9.37
CA THR A 354 26.86 -10.80 -9.74
C THR A 354 27.65 -12.09 -9.53
N GLU A 355 26.97 -13.21 -9.31
CA GLU A 355 27.58 -14.54 -9.17
C GLU A 355 27.86 -15.22 -10.54
N GLN A 356 27.85 -14.47 -11.64
CA GLN A 356 28.12 -14.97 -13.00
C GLN A 356 29.61 -14.94 -13.35
N ASP A 357 30.03 -15.79 -14.30
CA ASP A 357 31.41 -15.91 -14.75
C ASP A 357 31.95 -14.60 -15.38
N GLU A 358 31.11 -13.86 -16.10
CA GLU A 358 31.50 -12.54 -16.61
C GLU A 358 31.29 -11.45 -15.55
N PRO A 359 32.30 -10.58 -15.31
CA PRO A 359 32.14 -9.46 -14.41
C PRO A 359 31.02 -8.51 -14.84
N ALA A 360 30.16 -8.13 -13.90
CA ALA A 360 29.12 -7.14 -14.14
C ALA A 360 29.75 -5.81 -14.61
N PRO A 361 29.19 -5.16 -15.66
CA PRO A 361 29.73 -3.90 -16.15
C PRO A 361 29.61 -2.82 -15.08
N GLN A 362 30.65 -2.01 -14.97
CA GLN A 362 30.71 -0.89 -14.04
C GLN A 362 30.70 0.43 -14.80
N PRO A 363 30.09 1.49 -14.25
CA PRO A 363 30.32 2.84 -14.76
C PRO A 363 31.80 3.22 -14.58
N ALA A 364 32.32 4.09 -15.45
CA ALA A 364 33.73 4.51 -15.45
C ALA A 364 34.23 4.88 -14.03
N GLN A 365 35.43 4.44 -13.64
CA GLN A 365 35.97 4.73 -12.30
C GLN A 365 36.38 6.20 -12.18
N GLU A 366 36.06 6.82 -11.04
CA GLU A 366 36.51 8.15 -10.64
C GLU A 366 36.88 8.11 -9.15
N ASP A 367 37.45 9.19 -8.61
CA ASP A 367 37.94 9.30 -7.21
C ASP A 367 36.90 8.95 -6.12
N GLY A 368 35.63 8.85 -6.50
CA GLY A 368 34.49 8.40 -5.71
C GLY A 368 34.01 9.39 -4.66
N THR A 369 34.39 10.66 -4.80
CA THR A 369 33.95 11.76 -3.91
C THR A 369 32.67 12.45 -4.40
N GLY A 370 32.39 12.38 -5.71
CA GLY A 370 31.26 13.01 -6.37
C GLY A 370 29.97 12.17 -6.44
N TRP A 371 28.87 12.81 -6.83
CA TRP A 371 27.61 12.13 -7.16
C TRP A 371 27.63 11.57 -8.58
N ARG A 372 27.05 10.39 -8.76
CA ARG A 372 26.87 9.75 -10.07
C ARG A 372 25.41 9.42 -10.31
N ARG A 373 24.94 9.68 -11.52
CA ARG A 373 23.61 9.27 -11.96
C ARG A 373 23.68 8.09 -12.92
N ILE A 374 23.05 7.00 -12.52
CA ILE A 374 22.78 5.83 -13.37
C ILE A 374 21.42 6.06 -14.02
N ARG A 375 21.40 6.34 -15.32
CA ARG A 375 20.16 6.58 -16.07
C ARG A 375 19.42 5.27 -16.26
N THR A 376 20.12 4.24 -16.72
CA THR A 376 19.60 2.88 -16.86
C THR A 376 20.73 1.88 -16.58
N TYR A 377 20.44 0.88 -15.76
CA TYR A 377 21.25 -0.33 -15.64
C TYR A 377 20.29 -1.51 -15.71
N ALA A 378 20.52 -2.44 -16.64
CA ALA A 378 19.78 -3.69 -16.73
C ALA A 378 20.78 -4.83 -16.81
N HIS A 379 20.66 -5.82 -15.95
CA HIS A 379 21.49 -7.02 -15.99
C HIS A 379 20.60 -8.24 -15.76
N GLY A 380 20.45 -9.03 -16.82
CA GLY A 380 19.69 -10.26 -16.86
C GLY A 380 20.48 -11.44 -16.34
N ILE A 381 19.98 -12.05 -15.28
CA ILE A 381 20.53 -13.28 -14.68
C ILE A 381 19.50 -14.39 -14.87
N ASP A 382 19.87 -15.40 -15.65
CA ASP A 382 18.96 -16.49 -15.96
C ASP A 382 18.67 -17.30 -14.68
N PRO A 383 17.39 -17.55 -14.35
CA PRO A 383 17.05 -18.24 -13.13
C PRO A 383 17.45 -19.73 -13.22
N THR A 384 18.31 -20.16 -12.31
CA THR A 384 18.83 -21.55 -12.26
C THR A 384 17.87 -22.54 -11.62
N GLN A 385 16.86 -22.06 -10.87
CA GLN A 385 15.89 -22.88 -10.14
C GLN A 385 14.46 -22.45 -10.46
N VAL A 386 13.93 -22.89 -11.61
CA VAL A 386 12.53 -22.65 -12.00
C VAL A 386 11.66 -23.90 -11.81
N ASN A 387 10.38 -23.69 -11.52
CA ASN A 387 9.40 -24.77 -11.39
C ASN A 387 8.87 -25.27 -12.76
N LEU A 388 9.77 -25.41 -13.74
CA LEU A 388 9.49 -25.90 -15.10
C LEU A 388 10.51 -26.99 -15.47
N PRO A 389 10.16 -28.28 -15.36
CA PRO A 389 11.07 -29.36 -15.73
C PRO A 389 11.47 -29.26 -17.21
N PHE A 390 12.77 -29.39 -17.49
CA PHE A 390 13.34 -29.45 -18.85
C PHE A 390 13.17 -28.18 -19.71
N LYS A 391 12.86 -27.03 -19.10
CA LYS A 391 12.76 -25.74 -19.80
C LYS A 391 13.73 -24.73 -19.20
N THR A 392 14.41 -23.98 -20.06
CA THR A 392 15.30 -22.88 -19.66
C THR A 392 14.57 -21.56 -19.86
N ILE A 393 14.61 -20.69 -18.85
CA ILE A 393 14.14 -19.31 -18.94
C ILE A 393 15.35 -18.41 -19.07
N THR A 394 15.30 -17.44 -19.98
CA THR A 394 16.36 -16.43 -20.13
C THR A 394 15.85 -15.04 -19.80
N SER A 395 16.76 -14.15 -19.39
CA SER A 395 16.45 -12.78 -18.95
C SER A 395 17.06 -11.71 -19.87
N PRO A 396 16.71 -11.65 -21.17
CA PRO A 396 17.36 -10.76 -22.12
C PRO A 396 17.06 -9.27 -21.91
N VAL A 397 17.82 -8.44 -22.62
CA VAL A 397 17.52 -7.01 -22.82
C VAL A 397 17.02 -6.81 -24.25
N TYR A 398 15.94 -6.05 -24.41
CA TYR A 398 15.40 -5.61 -25.70
C TYR A 398 15.44 -4.09 -25.80
N THR A 399 15.93 -3.58 -26.94
CA THR A 399 15.85 -2.16 -27.30
C THR A 399 15.23 -1.98 -28.67
N ASP A 400 14.20 -1.15 -28.77
CA ASP A 400 13.48 -0.79 -30.00
C ASP A 400 12.95 -1.97 -30.83
N GLY A 401 12.64 -3.08 -30.16
CA GLY A 401 12.15 -4.32 -30.78
C GLY A 401 13.23 -5.34 -31.08
N THR A 402 14.50 -5.02 -30.81
CA THR A 402 15.63 -5.89 -31.09
C THR A 402 16.17 -6.49 -29.79
N ARG A 403 16.38 -7.80 -29.77
CA ARG A 403 17.08 -8.49 -28.68
C ARG A 403 18.56 -8.11 -28.70
N ASN A 404 19.10 -7.60 -27.60
CA ASN A 404 20.51 -7.28 -27.50
C ASN A 404 21.37 -8.54 -27.50
N ALA A 405 22.59 -8.42 -28.03
CA ALA A 405 23.56 -9.52 -28.04
C ALA A 405 23.96 -9.94 -26.61
N ARG A 406 24.08 -8.96 -25.71
CA ARG A 406 24.33 -9.19 -24.27
C ARG A 406 23.06 -8.95 -23.47
N GLN A 407 22.88 -9.69 -22.39
CA GLN A 407 21.78 -9.49 -21.43
C GLN A 407 22.06 -8.35 -20.45
N VAL A 408 22.84 -7.35 -20.89
CA VAL A 408 23.27 -6.24 -20.06
C VAL A 408 23.22 -4.93 -20.82
N LEU A 409 22.79 -3.88 -20.13
CA LEU A 409 22.77 -2.51 -20.61
C LEU A 409 23.16 -1.59 -19.46
N LEU A 410 24.15 -0.72 -19.69
CA LEU A 410 24.55 0.31 -18.74
C LEU A 410 24.60 1.66 -19.47
N GLU A 411 23.80 2.61 -18.97
CA GLU A 411 23.75 3.99 -19.40
C GLU A 411 23.90 4.87 -18.16
N SER A 412 25.05 5.52 -18.02
CA SER A 412 25.34 6.48 -16.95
C SER A 412 25.74 7.83 -17.53
N GLU A 413 25.69 8.87 -16.70
CA GLU A 413 26.29 10.14 -17.06
C GLU A 413 27.82 9.99 -17.16
N ALA A 414 28.41 10.65 -18.17
CA ALA A 414 29.85 10.58 -18.44
C ALA A 414 30.68 11.39 -17.44
N THR A 415 30.04 12.31 -16.72
CA THR A 415 30.67 13.19 -15.71
C THR A 415 29.90 13.08 -14.39
N VAL A 416 30.60 13.28 -13.28
CA VAL A 416 29.98 13.54 -11.96
C VAL A 416 28.87 14.58 -12.10
N ALA A 417 27.69 14.29 -11.52
CA ALA A 417 26.61 15.26 -11.43
C ALA A 417 26.93 16.25 -10.30
N PRO A 418 27.30 17.52 -10.57
CA PRO A 418 27.73 18.44 -9.52
C PRO A 418 26.61 18.76 -8.52
N GLU A 419 25.35 18.75 -8.97
CA GLU A 419 24.18 19.16 -8.19
C GLU A 419 23.60 18.05 -7.30
N GLY A 420 24.08 16.80 -7.42
CA GLY A 420 23.53 15.66 -6.67
C GLY A 420 22.10 15.26 -7.07
N PRO A 421 21.41 14.42 -6.27
CA PRO A 421 20.02 14.06 -6.53
C PRO A 421 19.09 15.26 -6.34
N PRO A 422 18.00 15.39 -7.14
CA PRO A 422 16.96 16.39 -6.91
C PRO A 422 16.42 16.31 -5.47
N ALA A 423 16.18 17.46 -4.84
CA ALA A 423 15.74 17.53 -3.44
C ALA A 423 14.41 16.78 -3.21
N ASP A 424 13.54 16.76 -4.21
CA ASP A 424 12.24 16.10 -4.18
C ASP A 424 12.25 14.67 -4.76
N LEU A 425 13.42 14.09 -5.08
CA LEU A 425 13.52 12.77 -5.73
C LEU A 425 12.75 11.68 -4.98
N GLN A 426 12.76 11.71 -3.64
CA GLN A 426 11.97 10.80 -2.81
C GLN A 426 10.53 11.30 -2.61
N SER A 427 10.34 12.57 -2.24
CA SER A 427 9.03 13.12 -1.86
C SER A 427 8.05 13.23 -3.03
N ARG A 428 8.53 13.31 -4.28
CA ARG A 428 7.68 13.27 -5.48
C ARG A 428 6.85 11.99 -5.58
N HIS A 429 7.32 10.89 -4.97
CA HIS A 429 6.61 9.61 -4.90
C HIS A 429 5.69 9.47 -3.70
N LEU A 430 5.57 10.50 -2.86
CA LEU A 430 4.72 10.49 -1.68
C LEU A 430 3.54 11.44 -1.80
N TRP A 431 2.51 11.18 -1.00
CA TRP A 431 1.42 12.11 -0.74
C TRP A 431 1.92 13.34 0.05
N PRO A 432 1.11 14.42 0.11
CA PRO A 432 1.42 15.58 0.94
C PRO A 432 1.61 15.23 2.41
N ASP A 433 2.52 15.93 3.08
CA ASP A 433 2.76 15.88 4.54
C ASP A 433 2.61 17.31 5.10
N PRO A 434 1.70 17.57 6.07
CA PRO A 434 0.82 16.61 6.73
C PRO A 434 -0.25 16.03 5.81
N PHE A 435 -0.50 14.73 5.92
CA PHE A 435 -1.60 14.07 5.22
C PHE A 435 -2.94 14.35 5.91
N PRO A 436 -4.01 14.74 5.20
CA PRO A 436 -5.29 15.05 5.82
C PRO A 436 -5.90 13.83 6.52
N SER A 437 -6.52 14.06 7.66
CA SER A 437 -7.22 13.06 8.45
C SER A 437 -8.45 13.66 9.14
N TRP A 438 -9.19 12.82 9.86
CA TRP A 438 -10.28 13.28 10.73
C TRP A 438 -9.80 14.21 11.86
N GLU A 439 -8.50 14.21 12.17
CA GLU A 439 -7.91 15.10 13.18
C GLU A 439 -7.51 16.47 12.63
N SER A 440 -7.51 16.64 11.30
CA SER A 440 -7.07 17.87 10.64
C SER A 440 -8.01 19.04 10.95
N PRO A 441 -7.48 20.27 11.08
CA PRO A 441 -8.31 21.46 11.18
C PRO A 441 -9.33 21.54 10.04
N GLY A 442 -10.59 21.86 10.36
CA GLY A 442 -11.67 21.95 9.38
C GLY A 442 -12.24 20.61 8.89
N ALA A 443 -11.73 19.47 9.37
CA ALA A 443 -12.31 18.16 9.06
C ALA A 443 -13.69 18.00 9.71
N VAL A 444 -14.65 17.49 8.93
CA VAL A 444 -16.00 17.15 9.41
C VAL A 444 -16.33 15.69 9.19
N SER A 445 -17.10 15.09 10.10
CA SER A 445 -17.62 13.73 9.95
C SER A 445 -19.01 13.76 9.33
N VAL A 446 -19.26 12.94 8.31
CA VAL A 446 -20.60 12.82 7.72
C VAL A 446 -21.66 12.31 8.70
N LYS A 447 -21.26 11.63 9.79
CA LYS A 447 -22.19 11.16 10.84
C LYS A 447 -22.49 12.22 11.90
N ALA A 448 -21.66 13.25 12.01
CA ALA A 448 -21.87 14.31 12.97
C ALA A 448 -22.95 15.30 12.46
N PRO A 449 -23.66 16.00 13.36
CA PRO A 449 -24.48 17.14 12.97
C PRO A 449 -23.65 18.18 12.21
N PRO A 450 -24.23 18.84 11.19
CA PRO A 450 -25.62 18.77 10.76
C PRO A 450 -25.91 17.67 9.70
N TYR A 451 -24.92 16.86 9.31
CA TYR A 451 -25.02 15.92 8.20
C TYR A 451 -25.80 14.65 8.55
N ASN A 452 -25.53 14.09 9.74
CA ASN A 452 -26.29 12.96 10.31
C ASN A 452 -26.47 11.75 9.37
N ALA A 453 -25.48 11.46 8.51
CA ALA A 453 -25.49 10.23 7.72
C ALA A 453 -25.53 9.00 8.64
N SER A 454 -26.33 7.99 8.29
CA SER A 454 -26.56 6.82 9.13
C SER A 454 -25.42 5.81 9.00
N GLY A 455 -25.00 5.49 7.77
CA GLY A 455 -24.02 4.45 7.51
C GLY A 455 -24.47 3.04 7.96
N ASP A 456 -25.78 2.81 8.03
CA ASP A 456 -26.42 1.57 8.51
C ASP A 456 -26.59 0.49 7.43
N GLY A 457 -26.20 0.79 6.18
CA GLY A 457 -26.33 -0.08 5.02
C GLY A 457 -27.72 -0.12 4.38
N LYS A 458 -28.65 0.73 4.83
CA LYS A 458 -30.05 0.81 4.38
C LYS A 458 -30.48 2.23 3.98
N THR A 459 -30.22 3.20 4.85
CA THR A 459 -30.61 4.60 4.68
C THR A 459 -29.83 5.23 3.52
N ASP A 460 -30.53 6.00 2.68
CA ASP A 460 -29.89 6.76 1.60
C ASP A 460 -29.14 7.97 2.18
N ASP A 461 -27.82 7.84 2.27
CA ASP A 461 -26.90 8.83 2.83
C ASP A 461 -26.39 9.82 1.77
N ALA A 462 -26.86 9.73 0.51
CA ALA A 462 -26.28 10.50 -0.59
C ALA A 462 -26.34 12.02 -0.37
N ALA A 463 -27.49 12.53 0.08
CA ALA A 463 -27.68 13.97 0.30
C ALA A 463 -26.80 14.49 1.46
N ALA A 464 -26.67 13.72 2.54
CA ALA A 464 -25.85 14.07 3.70
C ALA A 464 -24.36 14.14 3.32
N ILE A 465 -23.87 13.13 2.60
CA ILE A 465 -22.47 13.06 2.16
C ILE A 465 -22.17 14.18 1.16
N GLN A 466 -23.03 14.37 0.16
CA GLN A 466 -22.83 15.42 -0.85
C GLN A 466 -22.84 16.81 -0.21
N ARG A 467 -23.72 17.05 0.77
CA ARG A 467 -23.75 18.32 1.51
C ARG A 467 -22.44 18.58 2.25
N ALA A 468 -21.89 17.59 2.96
CA ALA A 468 -20.59 17.74 3.63
C ALA A 468 -19.45 18.07 2.65
N ILE A 469 -19.44 17.42 1.49
CA ILE A 469 -18.47 17.69 0.41
C ILE A 469 -18.64 19.10 -0.15
N ASN A 470 -19.87 19.58 -0.29
CA ASN A 470 -20.12 20.93 -0.79
C ASN A 470 -19.62 21.98 0.21
N GLU A 471 -19.90 21.78 1.50
CA GLU A 471 -19.61 22.75 2.57
C GLU A 471 -18.15 22.73 3.08
N HIS A 472 -17.44 21.60 2.97
CA HIS A 472 -16.07 21.45 3.51
C HIS A 472 -15.07 20.91 2.50
N GLU A 473 -13.79 21.12 2.78
CA GLU A 473 -12.70 20.51 2.01
C GLU A 473 -12.40 19.10 2.51
N ILE A 474 -12.25 18.92 3.82
CA ILE A 474 -11.88 17.65 4.45
C ILE A 474 -13.12 16.98 5.03
N VAL A 475 -13.52 15.86 4.45
CA VAL A 475 -14.71 15.09 4.84
C VAL A 475 -14.28 13.70 5.27
N PHE A 476 -14.56 13.38 6.53
CA PHE A 476 -14.34 12.06 7.11
C PHE A 476 -15.57 11.18 6.95
N VAL A 477 -15.36 9.96 6.46
CA VAL A 477 -16.36 8.89 6.33
C VAL A 477 -16.07 7.83 7.40
N PRO A 478 -16.77 7.85 8.55
CA PRO A 478 -16.54 6.90 9.63
C PRO A 478 -16.88 5.46 9.26
N ARG A 479 -16.72 4.56 10.24
CA ARG A 479 -17.21 3.18 10.14
C ARG A 479 -18.69 3.12 9.72
N GLY A 480 -18.97 2.38 8.65
CA GLY A 480 -20.33 2.16 8.16
C GLY A 480 -20.40 1.70 6.71
N VAL A 481 -21.61 1.34 6.29
CA VAL A 481 -21.98 1.17 4.88
C VAL A 481 -22.96 2.28 4.53
N PHE A 482 -22.51 3.22 3.73
CA PHE A 482 -23.31 4.37 3.33
C PHE A 482 -23.95 4.05 1.98
N ARG A 483 -25.26 3.83 1.98
CA ARG A 483 -26.01 3.60 0.74
C ARG A 483 -26.24 4.94 0.07
N VAL A 484 -26.02 5.00 -1.24
CA VAL A 484 -26.20 6.24 -2.01
C VAL A 484 -27.08 5.97 -3.22
N SER A 485 -28.16 6.74 -3.41
CA SER A 485 -29.04 6.62 -4.59
C SER A 485 -28.49 7.31 -5.84
N ARG A 486 -27.46 8.13 -5.69
CA ARG A 486 -26.85 8.94 -6.76
C ARG A 486 -25.34 8.97 -6.64
N THR A 487 -24.69 9.34 -7.75
CA THR A 487 -23.24 9.61 -7.79
C THR A 487 -22.88 10.66 -6.75
N ILE A 488 -21.83 10.41 -5.99
CA ILE A 488 -21.19 11.39 -5.11
C ILE A 488 -20.13 12.11 -5.94
N ASP A 489 -20.29 13.42 -6.11
CA ASP A 489 -19.42 14.28 -6.91
C ASP A 489 -18.47 15.05 -5.99
N LEU A 490 -17.16 14.93 -6.23
CA LEU A 490 -16.12 15.63 -5.48
C LEU A 490 -15.75 16.97 -6.13
N LYS A 491 -15.46 17.98 -5.31
CA LYS A 491 -14.85 19.24 -5.77
C LYS A 491 -13.38 18.99 -6.13
N PRO A 492 -12.75 19.88 -6.94
CA PRO A 492 -11.34 19.73 -7.32
C PRO A 492 -10.37 19.54 -6.15
N ASN A 493 -10.67 20.12 -4.98
CA ASN A 493 -9.82 20.08 -3.79
C ASN A 493 -10.32 19.17 -2.66
N THR A 494 -11.41 18.42 -2.84
CA THR A 494 -11.98 17.59 -1.77
C THR A 494 -10.99 16.54 -1.24
N LYS A 495 -10.88 16.43 0.08
CA LYS A 495 -10.20 15.33 0.79
C LYS A 495 -11.25 14.43 1.44
N LEU A 496 -11.61 13.33 0.78
CA LEU A 496 -12.55 12.32 1.28
C LEU A 496 -11.77 11.18 1.96
N ILE A 497 -11.79 11.15 3.29
CA ILE A 497 -10.96 10.23 4.08
C ILE A 497 -11.85 9.24 4.83
N GLY A 498 -11.68 7.95 4.61
CA GLY A 498 -12.34 6.90 5.40
C GLY A 498 -11.54 6.50 6.64
N LEU A 499 -12.15 5.66 7.48
CA LEU A 499 -11.49 5.02 8.62
C LEU A 499 -10.47 3.98 8.16
N HIS A 500 -10.92 3.10 7.26
CA HIS A 500 -10.19 1.96 6.72
C HIS A 500 -10.99 1.39 5.54
N GLN A 501 -10.29 0.90 4.51
CA GLN A 501 -10.91 0.43 3.26
C GLN A 501 -11.94 -0.70 3.41
N SER A 502 -11.90 -1.44 4.53
CA SER A 502 -12.88 -2.48 4.85
C SER A 502 -14.04 -1.95 5.70
N PHE A 503 -13.82 -0.90 6.50
CA PHE A 503 -14.74 -0.43 7.55
C PHE A 503 -15.54 0.81 7.17
N SER A 504 -15.09 1.60 6.19
CA SER A 504 -15.85 2.72 5.62
C SER A 504 -16.18 2.39 4.17
N ARG A 505 -17.46 2.24 3.83
CA ARG A 505 -17.87 1.80 2.48
C ARG A 505 -18.96 2.66 1.87
N LEU A 506 -18.75 3.10 0.64
CA LEU A 506 -19.80 3.60 -0.24
C LEU A 506 -20.37 2.43 -1.06
N ALA A 507 -21.70 2.34 -1.16
CA ALA A 507 -22.36 1.35 -1.99
C ALA A 507 -23.65 1.94 -2.58
N PRO A 508 -24.02 1.60 -3.83
CA PRO A 508 -25.23 2.14 -4.42
C PRO A 508 -26.47 1.57 -3.73
N LEU A 509 -27.52 2.39 -3.75
CA LEU A 509 -28.90 2.01 -3.51
C LEU A 509 -29.57 1.88 -4.87
N VAL A 510 -29.63 0.64 -5.36
CA VAL A 510 -30.27 0.28 -6.63
C VAL A 510 -31.78 0.23 -6.42
N ASP A 511 -32.55 0.48 -7.48
CA ASP A 511 -34.01 0.55 -7.51
C ASP A 511 -34.60 1.71 -6.69
N ALA A 512 -33.78 2.67 -6.26
CA ALA A 512 -34.27 3.91 -5.66
C ALA A 512 -35.01 4.74 -6.72
N GLU A 513 -36.21 5.22 -6.40
CA GLU A 513 -37.00 6.07 -7.29
C GLU A 513 -36.21 7.34 -7.68
N GLY A 514 -36.07 7.59 -8.99
CA GLY A 514 -35.26 8.70 -9.50
C GLY A 514 -33.74 8.57 -9.27
N GLY A 515 -33.24 7.41 -8.81
CA GLY A 515 -31.82 7.16 -8.57
C GLY A 515 -30.99 7.00 -9.85
N HIS A 516 -29.69 7.28 -9.77
CA HIS A 516 -28.75 7.22 -10.90
C HIS A 516 -28.42 5.78 -11.34
N PHE A 517 -28.73 4.79 -10.49
CA PHE A 517 -28.15 3.44 -10.56
C PHE A 517 -29.10 2.39 -11.13
N ASN A 518 -30.11 2.82 -11.89
CA ASN A 518 -31.18 1.95 -12.40
C ASN A 518 -31.07 1.67 -13.91
N ASP A 519 -30.34 2.49 -14.67
CA ASP A 519 -30.22 2.35 -16.13
C ASP A 519 -28.93 1.62 -16.55
N ARG A 520 -29.08 0.38 -17.04
CA ARG A 520 -27.95 -0.43 -17.54
C ARG A 520 -27.36 0.11 -18.85
N GLY A 521 -28.14 0.84 -19.64
CA GLY A 521 -27.68 1.48 -20.87
C GLY A 521 -26.82 2.72 -20.61
N ASN A 522 -26.90 3.28 -19.41
CA ASN A 522 -26.16 4.47 -19.00
C ASN A 522 -25.56 4.29 -17.59
N PRO A 523 -24.60 3.36 -17.41
CA PRO A 523 -24.05 3.04 -16.10
C PRO A 523 -23.38 4.26 -15.47
N GLN A 524 -23.61 4.48 -14.17
CA GLN A 524 -23.11 5.65 -13.43
C GLN A 524 -22.06 5.29 -12.37
N PRO A 525 -21.06 6.15 -12.12
CA PRO A 525 -20.10 5.93 -11.05
C PRO A 525 -20.74 6.16 -9.68
N VAL A 526 -20.31 5.39 -8.68
CA VAL A 526 -20.64 5.67 -7.27
C VAL A 526 -19.93 6.94 -6.80
N LEU A 527 -18.64 7.07 -7.13
CA LEU A 527 -17.84 8.26 -6.82
C LEU A 527 -17.23 8.84 -8.09
N ARG A 528 -17.33 10.15 -8.27
CA ARG A 528 -16.71 10.86 -9.40
C ARG A 528 -15.96 12.10 -8.90
N THR A 529 -14.76 12.30 -9.40
CA THR A 529 -14.03 13.56 -9.15
C THR A 529 -14.41 14.61 -10.19
N ALA A 530 -14.28 15.89 -9.82
CA ALA A 530 -14.23 16.96 -10.79
C ALA A 530 -13.17 16.67 -11.89
N ASP A 531 -13.45 17.11 -13.11
CA ASP A 531 -12.47 17.13 -14.19
C ASP A 531 -11.62 18.39 -14.07
N SER A 532 -10.46 18.26 -13.43
CA SER A 532 -9.62 19.42 -13.09
C SER A 532 -8.16 19.07 -13.18
N LYS A 533 -7.43 19.76 -14.07
CA LYS A 533 -5.99 19.60 -14.24
C LYS A 533 -5.21 19.98 -12.98
N ASP A 534 -5.63 21.05 -12.31
CA ASP A 534 -4.96 21.58 -11.12
C ASP A 534 -5.59 21.06 -9.81
N GLY A 535 -6.59 20.17 -9.91
CA GLY A 535 -7.23 19.55 -8.76
C GLY A 535 -6.27 18.66 -7.96
N ASP A 536 -6.34 18.79 -6.64
CA ASP A 536 -5.52 18.08 -5.67
C ASP A 536 -6.37 17.17 -4.76
N ALA A 537 -7.51 16.69 -5.28
CA ALA A 537 -8.42 15.84 -4.52
C ALA A 537 -7.72 14.59 -3.96
N ILE A 538 -8.06 14.23 -2.73
CA ILE A 538 -7.53 13.05 -2.04
C ILE A 538 -8.68 12.13 -1.67
N VAL A 539 -8.59 10.87 -2.04
CA VAL A 539 -9.50 9.81 -1.57
C VAL A 539 -8.68 8.71 -0.93
N ALA A 540 -8.93 8.42 0.35
CA ALA A 540 -8.10 7.48 1.09
C ALA A 540 -8.88 6.61 2.08
N PHE A 541 -8.37 5.40 2.33
CA PHE A 541 -8.86 4.49 3.38
C PHE A 541 -10.36 4.20 3.30
N LEU A 542 -10.89 4.06 2.08
CA LEU A 542 -12.31 3.89 1.80
C LEU A 542 -12.55 2.71 0.85
N GLY A 543 -13.63 1.97 1.06
CA GLY A 543 -14.12 0.95 0.14
C GLY A 543 -15.23 1.49 -0.75
N ILE A 544 -15.25 1.11 -2.02
CA ILE A 544 -16.36 1.41 -2.94
C ILE A 544 -16.88 0.11 -3.52
N SER A 545 -18.19 -0.09 -3.46
CA SER A 545 -18.86 -1.22 -4.09
C SER A 545 -19.77 -0.74 -5.20
N ALA A 546 -19.75 -1.38 -6.36
CA ALA A 546 -20.70 -1.13 -7.44
C ALA A 546 -21.89 -2.09 -7.35
N GLY A 547 -21.68 -3.41 -7.28
CA GLY A 547 -22.76 -4.36 -6.96
C GLY A 547 -23.92 -4.49 -7.95
N HIS A 548 -24.01 -3.68 -9.02
CA HIS A 548 -25.04 -3.78 -10.07
C HIS A 548 -24.51 -3.30 -11.44
N ALA A 549 -25.05 -3.83 -12.54
CA ALA A 549 -24.55 -3.55 -13.89
C ALA A 549 -24.84 -2.14 -14.43
N ALA A 550 -25.70 -1.36 -13.77
CA ALA A 550 -25.90 0.06 -14.07
C ALA A 550 -24.94 0.98 -13.27
N THR A 551 -23.92 0.41 -12.62
CA THR A 551 -23.05 1.14 -11.71
C THR A 551 -21.59 0.76 -11.92
N TYR A 552 -20.66 1.65 -11.64
CA TYR A 552 -19.25 1.31 -11.47
C TYR A 552 -18.65 2.09 -10.30
N CYS A 553 -17.45 1.72 -9.85
CA CYS A 553 -16.95 2.22 -8.58
C CYS A 553 -16.49 3.68 -8.68
N LEU A 554 -15.59 3.98 -9.61
CA LEU A 554 -14.86 5.24 -9.60
C LEU A 554 -14.71 5.83 -11.00
N HIS A 555 -15.03 7.11 -11.14
CA HIS A 555 -14.64 7.95 -12.29
C HIS A 555 -13.65 9.02 -11.84
N TRP A 556 -12.37 8.84 -12.17
CA TRP A 556 -11.27 9.72 -11.79
C TRP A 556 -10.89 10.65 -12.95
N ARG A 557 -10.93 11.95 -12.69
CA ARG A 557 -10.74 13.00 -13.69
C ARG A 557 -9.89 14.17 -13.17
N THR A 558 -9.32 14.05 -11.98
CA THR A 558 -8.49 15.10 -11.38
C THR A 558 -7.00 14.86 -11.65
N GLY A 559 -6.24 15.94 -11.79
CA GLY A 559 -4.88 15.96 -12.32
C GLY A 559 -3.77 15.49 -11.39
N ARG A 560 -2.53 15.78 -11.78
CA ARG A 560 -1.29 15.20 -11.23
C ARG A 560 -1.06 15.37 -9.72
N HIS A 561 -1.74 16.33 -9.09
CA HIS A 561 -1.59 16.60 -7.65
C HIS A 561 -2.50 15.75 -6.77
N SER A 562 -3.44 15.03 -7.38
CA SER A 562 -4.43 14.21 -6.69
C SER A 562 -3.86 12.88 -6.17
N ILE A 563 -4.50 12.32 -5.14
CA ILE A 563 -4.05 11.10 -4.44
C ILE A 563 -5.22 10.12 -4.27
N LEU A 564 -4.98 8.85 -4.62
CA LEU A 564 -5.84 7.72 -4.27
C LEU A 564 -5.03 6.76 -3.38
N ARG A 565 -5.43 6.54 -2.13
CA ARG A 565 -4.57 5.83 -1.15
C ARG A 565 -5.31 4.73 -0.38
N SER A 566 -4.84 3.48 -0.49
CA SER A 566 -5.33 2.34 0.29
C SER A 566 -6.85 2.22 0.19
N MET A 567 -7.30 1.86 -1.02
CA MET A 567 -8.71 1.68 -1.37
C MET A 567 -8.99 0.20 -1.64
N THR A 568 -10.25 -0.20 -1.42
CA THR A 568 -10.78 -1.49 -1.89
C THR A 568 -11.93 -1.25 -2.84
N PHE A 569 -11.93 -1.92 -3.99
CA PHE A 569 -12.99 -1.85 -4.98
C PHE A 569 -13.71 -3.19 -5.11
N ASN A 570 -15.03 -3.18 -4.98
CA ASN A 570 -15.89 -4.33 -5.27
C ASN A 570 -16.66 -4.02 -6.54
N PRO A 571 -16.31 -4.63 -7.68
CA PRO A 571 -16.91 -4.28 -8.95
C PRO A 571 -18.38 -4.71 -9.05
N PRO A 572 -19.05 -4.34 -10.15
CA PRO A 572 -20.41 -4.78 -10.42
C PRO A 572 -20.53 -6.30 -10.29
N SER A 573 -21.56 -6.81 -9.64
CA SER A 573 -21.81 -8.26 -9.57
C SER A 573 -23.31 -8.50 -9.55
N GLU A 574 -23.85 -9.21 -10.54
CA GLU A 574 -25.26 -9.61 -10.53
C GLU A 574 -25.41 -10.87 -9.68
N ARG A 575 -25.60 -10.69 -8.36
CA ARG A 575 -26.16 -11.72 -7.49
C ARG A 575 -27.53 -11.24 -7.02
N SER A 576 -28.57 -11.73 -7.70
CA SER A 576 -29.99 -11.66 -7.32
C SER A 576 -30.47 -10.31 -6.76
N SER A 577 -30.79 -9.36 -7.64
CA SER A 577 -31.76 -8.31 -7.29
C SER A 577 -33.17 -8.91 -7.32
N LYS A 578 -34.09 -8.45 -6.46
CA LYS A 578 -35.50 -8.93 -6.45
C LYS A 578 -36.24 -8.61 -7.75
N SER A 579 -35.75 -7.63 -8.49
CA SER A 579 -36.39 -7.02 -9.66
C SER A 579 -35.98 -7.68 -10.99
N TYR A 580 -34.88 -8.44 -11.00
CA TYR A 580 -34.35 -9.08 -12.21
C TYR A 580 -33.91 -10.53 -11.91
N PRO A 581 -34.70 -11.55 -12.27
CA PRO A 581 -34.27 -12.94 -12.18
C PRO A 581 -33.05 -13.18 -13.07
N ASP A 582 -32.13 -14.04 -12.63
CA ASP A 582 -30.81 -14.38 -13.20
C ASP A 582 -30.73 -14.42 -14.76
N THR A 583 -30.71 -13.27 -15.41
CA THR A 583 -30.22 -13.12 -16.78
C THR A 583 -28.76 -12.71 -16.66
N HIS A 584 -27.83 -13.65 -16.84
CA HIS A 584 -26.39 -13.41 -16.81
C HIS A 584 -25.92 -12.47 -17.93
N VAL A 585 -26.31 -11.19 -17.90
CA VAL A 585 -25.72 -10.15 -18.75
C VAL A 585 -24.58 -9.55 -17.95
N SER A 586 -23.34 -9.95 -18.26
CA SER A 586 -22.19 -9.33 -17.61
C SER A 586 -22.10 -7.86 -17.98
N SER A 587 -21.79 -7.01 -17.00
CA SER A 587 -21.35 -5.63 -17.21
C SER A 587 -20.24 -5.55 -18.26
N SER A 588 -20.35 -4.61 -19.19
CA SER A 588 -19.40 -4.35 -20.29
C SER A 588 -18.52 -3.13 -20.07
N HIS A 589 -18.79 -2.32 -19.05
CA HIS A 589 -18.04 -1.12 -18.73
C HIS A 589 -16.97 -1.38 -17.65
N ALA A 590 -16.03 -0.46 -17.51
CA ALA A 590 -14.98 -0.54 -16.49
C ALA A 590 -15.53 -0.36 -15.07
N SER A 591 -14.85 -0.92 -14.07
CA SER A 591 -15.14 -0.66 -12.64
C SER A 591 -14.45 0.62 -12.14
N ILE A 592 -13.20 0.82 -12.53
CA ILE A 592 -12.40 2.00 -12.24
C ILE A 592 -12.01 2.64 -13.56
N TYR A 593 -12.38 3.91 -13.73
CA TYR A 593 -12.21 4.64 -14.98
C TYR A 593 -11.49 5.96 -14.75
N ALA A 594 -10.32 6.13 -15.37
CA ALA A 594 -9.59 7.39 -15.43
C ALA A 594 -9.71 8.00 -16.83
N SER A 595 -10.13 9.27 -16.89
CA SER A 595 -10.32 9.99 -18.17
C SER A 595 -10.18 11.50 -17.99
N GLY A 596 -10.19 12.27 -19.09
CA GLY A 596 -10.02 13.72 -19.02
C GLY A 596 -8.68 14.08 -18.39
N ASN A 597 -8.68 14.89 -17.34
CA ASN A 597 -7.46 15.20 -16.58
C ASN A 597 -7.06 14.13 -15.55
N GLY A 598 -7.62 12.92 -15.60
CA GLY A 598 -7.34 11.87 -14.62
C GLY A 598 -5.85 11.50 -14.53
N GLY A 599 -5.19 11.92 -13.45
CA GLY A 599 -3.78 11.66 -13.14
C GLY A 599 -3.56 11.40 -11.65
N GLY A 600 -2.38 11.75 -11.15
CA GLY A 600 -2.06 11.69 -9.72
C GLY A 600 -1.31 10.44 -9.29
N LYS A 601 -1.32 10.15 -7.98
CA LYS A 601 -0.59 9.01 -7.39
C LYS A 601 -1.54 8.08 -6.65
N TRP A 602 -1.54 6.82 -7.06
CA TRP A 602 -2.50 5.81 -6.64
C TRP A 602 -1.77 4.67 -5.91
N TYR A 603 -2.09 4.41 -4.64
CA TYR A 603 -1.34 3.49 -3.79
C TYR A 603 -2.17 2.29 -3.34
N ASN A 604 -1.57 1.09 -3.45
CA ASN A 604 -2.16 -0.19 -3.06
C ASN A 604 -3.55 -0.40 -3.67
N VAL A 605 -3.69 0.00 -4.93
CA VAL A 605 -4.96 -0.08 -5.64
C VAL A 605 -5.15 -1.49 -6.15
N HIS A 606 -6.20 -2.14 -5.65
CA HIS A 606 -6.49 -3.51 -5.98
C HIS A 606 -7.98 -3.70 -6.28
N GLU A 607 -8.26 -4.56 -7.25
CA GLU A 607 -9.59 -5.06 -7.54
C GLU A 607 -9.50 -6.58 -7.74
N ASP A 608 -10.30 -7.32 -6.97
CA ASP A 608 -10.40 -8.78 -7.01
C ASP A 608 -11.86 -9.14 -7.29
N ALA A 609 -12.14 -9.58 -8.51
CA ALA A 609 -13.45 -10.12 -8.82
C ALA A 609 -13.39 -11.25 -9.85
N GLY A 610 -13.61 -12.46 -9.35
CA GLY A 610 -13.82 -13.64 -10.17
C GLY A 610 -15.13 -13.62 -10.97
N GLY A 611 -15.21 -14.53 -11.95
CA GLY A 611 -16.40 -14.80 -12.74
C GLY A 611 -16.25 -14.42 -14.21
N SER A 612 -17.04 -15.06 -15.07
CA SER A 612 -17.15 -14.72 -16.49
C SER A 612 -17.65 -13.31 -16.66
N ARG A 613 -16.93 -12.49 -17.43
CA ARG A 613 -17.28 -11.11 -17.72
C ARG A 613 -17.51 -10.91 -19.21
N HIS A 614 -18.16 -9.81 -19.57
CA HIS A 614 -18.26 -9.34 -20.94
C HIS A 614 -16.83 -9.05 -21.44
N PRO A 615 -16.49 -9.37 -22.70
CA PRO A 615 -15.15 -9.14 -23.24
C PRO A 615 -14.64 -7.69 -23.09
N ASP A 616 -15.54 -6.70 -23.07
CA ASP A 616 -15.19 -5.27 -22.93
C ASP A 616 -15.02 -4.78 -21.49
N TYR A 617 -15.41 -5.59 -20.49
CA TYR A 617 -15.22 -5.23 -19.08
C TYR A 617 -13.74 -5.02 -18.75
N ARG A 618 -13.44 -4.01 -17.92
CA ARG A 618 -12.11 -3.80 -17.35
C ARG A 618 -12.21 -3.59 -15.85
N HIS A 619 -11.23 -4.10 -15.10
CA HIS A 619 -11.05 -3.60 -13.74
C HIS A 619 -10.63 -2.13 -13.79
N PHE A 620 -9.66 -1.83 -14.66
CA PHE A 620 -9.08 -0.50 -14.83
C PHE A 620 -9.08 -0.10 -16.30
N LEU A 621 -9.70 1.04 -16.59
CA LEU A 621 -9.60 1.70 -17.88
C LEU A 621 -8.99 3.09 -17.69
N ILE A 622 -7.91 3.37 -18.43
CA ILE A 622 -7.27 4.69 -18.49
C ILE A 622 -7.42 5.19 -19.93
N GLU A 623 -8.12 6.29 -20.14
CA GLU A 623 -8.49 6.71 -21.50
C GLU A 623 -8.27 8.20 -21.72
N GLY A 624 -7.47 8.54 -22.73
CA GLY A 624 -7.33 9.92 -23.23
C GLY A 624 -6.61 10.89 -22.29
N THR A 625 -6.19 10.47 -21.10
CA THR A 625 -5.46 11.35 -20.16
C THR A 625 -4.05 11.66 -20.65
N SER A 626 -3.65 12.91 -20.48
CA SER A 626 -2.27 13.39 -20.67
C SER A 626 -1.61 13.83 -19.36
N GLU A 627 -2.32 13.71 -18.24
CA GLU A 627 -1.76 14.03 -16.93
C GLU A 627 -0.94 12.85 -16.40
N PRO A 628 0.24 13.10 -15.79
CA PRO A 628 1.03 12.04 -15.16
C PRO A 628 0.20 11.23 -14.17
N LEU A 629 0.22 9.90 -14.34
CA LEU A 629 -0.47 8.94 -13.49
C LEU A 629 0.53 7.88 -13.00
N GLY A 630 0.77 7.88 -11.68
CA GLY A 630 1.61 6.89 -11.00
C GLY A 630 0.77 5.86 -10.24
N LEU A 631 0.85 4.59 -10.62
CA LEU A 631 0.21 3.47 -9.92
C LEU A 631 1.25 2.72 -9.10
N TYR A 632 1.16 2.78 -7.78
CA TYR A 632 2.05 2.12 -6.82
C TYR A 632 1.35 0.87 -6.30
N GLN A 633 1.88 -0.29 -6.66
CA GLN A 633 1.29 -1.60 -6.46
C GLN A 633 -0.11 -1.73 -7.11
N CYS A 634 -0.12 -1.78 -8.43
CA CYS A 634 -1.33 -1.97 -9.24
C CYS A 634 -1.69 -3.46 -9.31
N ASN A 635 -2.89 -3.81 -8.84
CA ASN A 635 -3.31 -5.20 -8.74
C ASN A 635 -4.72 -5.45 -9.28
N PRO A 636 -4.85 -5.71 -10.60
CA PRO A 636 -6.09 -6.19 -11.18
C PRO A 636 -6.13 -7.72 -11.31
N GLU A 637 -7.17 -8.36 -10.78
CA GLU A 637 -7.23 -9.81 -10.70
C GLU A 637 -8.59 -10.41 -10.99
N HIS A 638 -8.54 -11.59 -11.62
CA HIS A 638 -9.63 -12.55 -11.69
C HIS A 638 -10.79 -12.21 -12.62
N SER A 639 -10.80 -11.08 -13.34
CA SER A 639 -11.77 -10.96 -14.43
C SER A 639 -11.47 -12.04 -15.46
N ALA A 640 -12.53 -12.72 -15.92
CA ALA A 640 -12.50 -13.51 -17.14
C ALA A 640 -13.08 -12.66 -18.28
N SER A 641 -12.52 -11.47 -18.47
CA SER A 641 -12.83 -10.51 -19.55
C SER A 641 -11.78 -10.56 -20.67
N GLY A 642 -11.79 -9.60 -21.61
CA GLY A 642 -10.76 -9.48 -22.65
C GLY A 642 -9.39 -9.04 -22.13
N CYS A 643 -9.32 -8.23 -21.07
CA CYS A 643 -8.11 -7.93 -20.31
C CYS A 643 -8.44 -7.25 -18.97
N ASN A 644 -7.53 -7.32 -18.01
CA ASN A 644 -7.74 -6.76 -16.67
C ASN A 644 -7.59 -5.23 -16.61
N LEU A 645 -6.45 -4.72 -17.07
CA LEU A 645 -6.10 -3.30 -17.17
C LEU A 645 -5.96 -2.93 -18.65
N GLU A 646 -6.55 -1.81 -19.04
CA GLU A 646 -6.37 -1.24 -20.38
C GLU A 646 -6.10 0.27 -20.31
N ALA A 647 -5.12 0.72 -21.10
CA ALA A 647 -4.90 2.13 -21.38
C ALA A 647 -5.09 2.40 -22.88
N ARG A 648 -5.80 3.47 -23.22
CA ARG A 648 -6.09 3.87 -24.61
C ARG A 648 -5.82 5.34 -24.80
N ASN A 649 -5.08 5.71 -25.84
CA ASN A 649 -4.79 7.11 -26.18
C ASN A 649 -4.26 7.92 -24.97
N ALA A 650 -3.58 7.27 -24.03
CA ALA A 650 -3.15 7.85 -22.78
C ALA A 650 -1.65 8.09 -22.79
N ARG A 651 -1.17 9.07 -22.01
CA ARG A 651 0.24 9.41 -21.91
C ARG A 651 0.72 9.47 -20.46
N TYR A 652 2.02 9.22 -20.25
CA TYR A 652 2.68 9.41 -18.95
C TYR A 652 2.15 8.52 -17.81
N VAL A 653 1.79 7.27 -18.15
CA VAL A 653 1.35 6.27 -17.16
C VAL A 653 2.56 5.48 -16.68
N SER A 654 2.80 5.51 -15.37
CA SER A 654 3.89 4.80 -14.71
C SER A 654 3.33 3.82 -13.68
N ILE A 655 3.66 2.54 -13.83
CA ILE A 655 3.23 1.46 -12.95
C ILE A 655 4.46 0.96 -12.20
N TYR A 656 4.45 1.14 -10.89
CA TYR A 656 5.47 0.68 -9.96
C TYR A 656 4.93 -0.55 -9.24
N GLY A 657 5.30 -1.74 -9.72
CA GLY A 657 4.74 -3.02 -9.30
C GLY A 657 3.38 -3.29 -9.94
N LEU A 658 3.36 -4.16 -10.95
CA LEU A 658 2.14 -4.71 -11.53
C LEU A 658 1.95 -6.15 -11.06
N LYS A 659 0.79 -6.47 -10.49
CA LYS A 659 0.46 -7.84 -10.11
C LYS A 659 -0.86 -8.28 -10.74
N GLY A 660 -0.85 -9.38 -11.48
CA GLY A 660 -2.02 -9.89 -12.17
C GLY A 660 -2.27 -11.38 -11.93
N GLU A 661 -3.54 -11.76 -11.90
CA GLU A 661 -3.97 -13.17 -11.92
C GLU A 661 -5.14 -13.33 -12.89
N SER A 662 -5.10 -14.45 -13.62
CA SER A 662 -6.10 -14.97 -14.58
C SER A 662 -5.38 -15.42 -15.85
N PRO A 663 -5.98 -16.36 -16.60
CA PRO A 663 -5.42 -16.78 -17.88
C PRO A 663 -5.88 -15.88 -19.04
N ILE A 664 -5.79 -14.56 -18.86
CA ILE A 664 -6.11 -13.53 -19.86
C ILE A 664 -5.01 -12.46 -19.87
N PRO A 665 -4.93 -11.59 -20.89
CA PRO A 665 -4.04 -10.44 -20.85
C PRO A 665 -4.25 -9.59 -19.59
N ILE A 666 -3.16 -9.24 -18.92
CA ILE A 666 -3.20 -8.40 -17.72
C ILE A 666 -3.23 -6.93 -18.12
N GLY A 667 -2.42 -6.53 -19.10
CA GLY A 667 -2.32 -5.13 -19.55
C GLY A 667 -2.40 -5.00 -21.06
N ARG A 668 -3.23 -4.07 -21.55
CA ARG A 668 -3.23 -3.62 -22.94
C ARG A 668 -3.00 -2.12 -23.01
N PHE A 669 -2.09 -1.68 -23.87
CA PHE A 669 -1.73 -0.29 -24.07
C PHE A 669 -1.86 0.04 -25.56
N LEU A 670 -2.93 0.75 -25.92
CA LEU A 670 -3.33 0.98 -27.30
C LEU A 670 -3.22 2.46 -27.65
N SER A 671 -2.39 2.78 -28.65
CA SER A 671 -2.15 4.16 -29.09
C SER A 671 -1.70 5.07 -27.94
N CYS A 672 -0.97 4.51 -26.97
CA CYS A 672 -0.47 5.22 -25.82
C CYS A 672 0.92 5.83 -26.09
N ASP A 673 1.41 6.65 -25.17
CA ASP A 673 2.78 7.16 -25.24
C ASP A 673 3.40 7.36 -23.85
N HIS A 674 4.71 7.20 -23.73
CA HIS A 674 5.44 7.28 -22.46
C HIS A 674 4.86 6.38 -21.35
N ILE A 675 4.73 5.08 -21.63
CA ILE A 675 4.27 4.08 -20.66
C ILE A 675 5.46 3.43 -19.96
N ARG A 676 5.42 3.31 -18.63
CA ARG A 676 6.52 2.71 -17.85
C ARG A 676 5.99 1.66 -16.90
N ILE A 677 6.51 0.44 -16.97
CA ILE A 677 6.15 -0.65 -16.06
C ILE A 677 7.42 -1.17 -15.39
N PHE A 678 7.49 -1.05 -14.07
CA PHE A 678 8.60 -1.52 -13.27
C PHE A 678 8.13 -2.70 -12.42
N GLY A 679 8.63 -3.90 -12.72
CA GLY A 679 8.29 -5.12 -12.01
C GLY A 679 6.91 -5.68 -12.38
N TYR A 680 6.87 -6.98 -12.61
CA TYR A 680 5.64 -7.74 -12.75
C TYR A 680 5.65 -8.97 -11.82
N GLY A 681 4.46 -9.38 -11.39
CA GLY A 681 4.27 -10.68 -10.75
C GLY A 681 2.81 -11.16 -10.72
N GLY A 682 2.59 -12.29 -10.05
CA GLY A 682 1.32 -13.01 -10.04
C GLY A 682 1.27 -14.25 -10.94
N LEU A 683 0.10 -14.89 -10.97
CA LEU A 683 -0.21 -16.17 -11.62
C LEU A 683 -0.95 -15.97 -12.94
N ALA A 684 -0.51 -15.02 -13.77
CA ALA A 684 -1.08 -14.88 -15.12
C ALA A 684 -0.29 -15.72 -16.13
N ALA A 685 -1.02 -16.55 -16.86
CA ALA A 685 -0.53 -17.33 -17.98
C ALA A 685 -1.63 -17.36 -19.04
N SER A 686 -1.41 -16.80 -20.23
CA SER A 686 -2.49 -16.77 -21.22
C SER A 686 -2.91 -18.20 -21.61
N LYS A 687 -4.22 -18.47 -21.58
CA LYS A 687 -4.76 -19.76 -22.06
C LYS A 687 -4.78 -19.85 -23.58
N THR A 688 -4.68 -18.72 -24.28
CA THR A 688 -4.75 -18.63 -25.73
C THR A 688 -3.33 -18.71 -26.30
N PRO A 689 -2.99 -19.77 -27.05
CA PRO A 689 -1.68 -19.85 -27.69
C PRO A 689 -1.42 -18.65 -28.61
N GLY A 690 -0.21 -18.07 -28.55
CA GLY A 690 0.21 -16.90 -29.31
C GLY A 690 -0.22 -15.55 -28.72
N ASP A 691 -1.01 -15.53 -27.64
CA ASP A 691 -1.40 -14.30 -26.93
C ASP A 691 -0.35 -13.91 -25.87
N ALA A 692 -0.55 -12.77 -25.20
CA ALA A 692 0.40 -12.22 -24.22
C ALA A 692 -0.19 -11.70 -22.92
N VAL A 693 0.66 -11.63 -21.88
CA VAL A 693 0.34 -10.97 -20.60
C VAL A 693 0.25 -9.46 -20.78
N LEU A 694 1.19 -8.87 -21.53
CA LEU A 694 1.23 -7.45 -21.85
C LEU A 694 1.19 -7.22 -23.37
N HIS A 695 0.34 -6.30 -23.81
CA HIS A 695 0.26 -5.89 -25.21
C HIS A 695 0.51 -4.40 -25.35
N PHE A 696 1.43 -4.04 -26.23
CA PHE A 696 1.68 -2.67 -26.64
C PHE A 696 1.36 -2.55 -28.13
N ARG A 697 0.37 -1.74 -28.48
CA ARG A 697 -0.01 -1.50 -29.87
C ARG A 697 0.05 -0.02 -30.17
N SER A 698 0.71 0.35 -31.26
CA SER A 698 0.93 1.74 -31.69
C SER A 698 1.41 2.63 -30.54
N THR A 699 2.28 2.08 -29.68
CA THR A 699 2.80 2.76 -28.48
C THR A 699 4.30 2.98 -28.67
N PRO A 700 4.75 4.17 -29.11
CA PRO A 700 6.12 4.37 -29.59
C PRO A 700 7.14 4.60 -28.48
N ASN A 701 6.73 5.01 -27.28
CA ASN A 701 7.64 5.15 -26.14
C ASN A 701 7.12 4.35 -24.96
N PHE A 702 7.75 3.21 -24.66
CA PHE A 702 7.45 2.47 -23.45
C PHE A 702 8.67 1.74 -22.88
N LEU A 703 8.63 1.42 -21.59
CA LEU A 703 9.52 0.43 -20.99
C LEU A 703 8.73 -0.55 -20.13
N ALA A 704 9.22 -1.78 -20.08
CA ALA A 704 8.77 -2.81 -19.17
C ALA A 704 10.01 -3.54 -18.60
N ALA A 705 10.19 -3.49 -17.28
CA ALA A 705 11.37 -4.03 -16.61
C ALA A 705 11.02 -5.13 -15.61
N ASN A 706 11.90 -6.12 -15.47
CA ASN A 706 11.74 -7.29 -14.58
C ASN A 706 10.39 -7.99 -14.74
N LEU A 707 10.11 -8.45 -15.96
CA LEU A 707 8.90 -9.19 -16.28
C LEU A 707 9.05 -10.66 -15.88
N MET A 708 8.64 -11.04 -14.67
CA MET A 708 8.69 -12.42 -14.19
C MET A 708 7.33 -12.87 -13.63
N ASP A 709 6.69 -13.82 -14.30
CA ASP A 709 5.51 -14.56 -13.83
C ASP A 709 5.91 -15.69 -12.86
N ARG A 710 4.91 -16.35 -12.27
CA ARG A 710 5.14 -17.48 -11.36
C ARG A 710 4.65 -18.75 -12.03
N PHE A 711 5.59 -19.65 -12.29
CA PHE A 711 5.30 -20.95 -12.89
C PHE A 711 4.72 -21.93 -11.87
N MET A 712 3.50 -22.41 -12.11
CA MET A 712 2.90 -23.47 -11.31
C MET A 712 3.17 -24.85 -11.92
N ARG A 713 3.36 -25.88 -11.07
CA ARG A 713 3.65 -27.28 -11.47
C ARG A 713 2.66 -27.90 -12.49
N ARG A 714 1.49 -27.27 -12.71
CA ARG A 714 0.44 -27.72 -13.65
C ARG A 714 0.40 -26.90 -14.97
N GLU A 715 1.21 -25.86 -15.12
CA GLU A 715 1.19 -24.97 -16.29
C GLU A 715 1.98 -25.55 -17.49
N ARG A 716 1.40 -26.57 -18.13
CA ARG A 716 1.94 -27.22 -19.33
C ARG A 716 2.01 -26.33 -20.59
N ASN A 717 1.76 -25.03 -20.48
CA ASN A 717 1.61 -24.11 -21.61
C ASN A 717 2.52 -22.86 -21.53
N ALA A 718 3.48 -22.79 -20.61
CA ALA A 718 4.39 -21.62 -20.50
C ALA A 718 5.20 -21.32 -21.78
N ASP A 719 5.27 -22.28 -22.70
CA ASP A 719 5.90 -22.20 -24.03
C ASP A 719 4.93 -21.82 -25.16
N LYS A 720 3.67 -21.51 -24.85
CA LYS A 720 2.63 -21.25 -25.85
C LYS A 720 2.17 -19.80 -25.91
N TRP A 721 2.62 -18.94 -25.00
CA TRP A 721 2.18 -17.56 -24.90
C TRP A 721 3.38 -16.65 -24.58
N HIS A 722 3.23 -15.36 -24.85
CA HIS A 722 4.30 -14.37 -24.75
C HIS A 722 4.17 -13.53 -23.48
N ILE A 723 5.27 -13.19 -22.82
CA ILE A 723 5.18 -12.23 -21.71
C ILE A 723 4.80 -10.82 -22.22
N LEU A 724 5.22 -10.49 -23.44
CA LEU A 724 5.01 -9.20 -24.08
C LEU A 724 4.89 -9.35 -25.60
N ILE A 725 3.90 -8.66 -26.18
CA ILE A 725 3.77 -8.41 -27.62
C ILE A 725 3.87 -6.90 -27.87
N ASP A 726 4.66 -6.54 -28.87
CA ASP A 726 4.89 -5.17 -29.32
C ASP A 726 4.53 -5.01 -30.81
N GLU A 727 3.42 -4.35 -31.08
CA GLU A 727 2.87 -4.09 -32.42
C GLU A 727 2.98 -2.60 -32.76
N GLN A 728 3.88 -2.24 -33.67
CA GLN A 728 4.07 -0.84 -34.07
C GLN A 728 3.47 -0.57 -35.46
N THR A 729 2.87 0.62 -35.64
CA THR A 729 2.29 1.01 -36.92
C THR A 729 3.35 0.94 -38.04
N GLY A 730 3.07 0.17 -39.10
CA GLY A 730 3.97 0.02 -40.24
C GLY A 730 5.20 -0.86 -40.00
N LYS A 731 5.23 -1.64 -38.91
CA LYS A 731 6.29 -2.62 -38.61
C LYS A 731 5.67 -3.98 -38.29
N ASP A 732 6.46 -5.03 -38.47
CA ASP A 732 6.07 -6.37 -38.00
C ASP A 732 5.99 -6.41 -36.47
N ALA A 733 5.07 -7.21 -35.95
CA ALA A 733 4.92 -7.43 -34.53
C ALA A 733 6.15 -8.15 -33.95
N VAL A 734 6.65 -7.67 -32.81
CA VAL A 734 7.69 -8.34 -32.04
C VAL A 734 7.04 -9.11 -30.89
N ASN A 735 6.99 -10.43 -31.05
CA ASN A 735 6.49 -11.34 -30.03
C ASN A 735 7.68 -11.85 -29.21
N VAL A 736 7.82 -11.43 -27.96
CA VAL A 736 8.91 -11.92 -27.09
C VAL A 736 8.77 -13.43 -26.94
N PRO A 737 9.80 -14.25 -27.26
CA PRO A 737 9.65 -15.69 -27.25
C PRO A 737 9.12 -16.22 -25.90
N PRO A 738 8.26 -17.26 -25.89
CA PRO A 738 7.52 -17.68 -24.71
C PRO A 738 8.33 -17.96 -23.43
N LEU A 739 9.59 -18.39 -23.57
CA LEU A 739 10.47 -18.71 -22.44
C LEU A 739 11.45 -17.58 -22.09
N GLU A 740 11.34 -16.41 -22.74
CA GLU A 740 12.11 -15.24 -22.35
C GLU A 740 11.32 -14.38 -21.34
N ARG A 741 12.03 -13.88 -20.33
CA ARG A 741 11.53 -13.01 -19.27
C ARG A 741 12.42 -11.78 -19.15
N PRO A 742 12.27 -10.82 -20.07
CA PRO A 742 13.21 -9.72 -20.19
C PRO A 742 13.42 -8.98 -18.86
N VAL A 743 14.69 -8.74 -18.52
CA VAL A 743 15.03 -7.80 -17.45
C VAL A 743 14.66 -6.37 -17.87
N LEU A 744 14.73 -6.08 -19.17
CA LEU A 744 14.32 -4.82 -19.76
C LEU A 744 13.81 -5.05 -21.19
N TYR A 745 12.64 -4.51 -21.49
CA TYR A 745 12.18 -4.19 -22.84
C TYR A 745 11.95 -2.69 -22.91
N ARG A 746 12.68 -1.97 -23.77
CA ARG A 746 12.55 -0.52 -23.95
C ARG A 746 12.34 -0.17 -25.41
N ARG A 747 11.34 0.67 -25.70
CA ARG A 747 11.14 1.32 -26.99
C ARG A 747 11.15 2.83 -26.81
N GLY A 748 11.90 3.53 -27.65
CA GLY A 748 12.02 4.98 -27.62
C GLY A 748 12.57 5.51 -26.28
N THR A 749 12.13 6.71 -25.91
CA THR A 749 12.53 7.38 -24.65
C THR A 749 11.30 7.65 -23.79
N PRO A 750 10.77 6.63 -23.08
CA PRO A 750 9.63 6.80 -22.19
C PRO A 750 9.95 7.77 -21.04
N LEU A 751 9.05 8.70 -20.78
CA LEU A 751 9.21 9.76 -19.78
C LEU A 751 8.17 9.60 -18.66
N ALA A 752 8.44 10.18 -17.49
CA ALA A 752 7.49 10.24 -16.39
C ALA A 752 6.37 11.24 -16.62
N GLU A 753 6.69 12.32 -17.32
CA GLU A 753 5.85 13.49 -17.54
C GLU A 753 6.38 14.27 -18.76
N GLY A 754 5.57 15.19 -19.27
CA GLY A 754 6.00 16.10 -20.33
C GLY A 754 7.11 17.03 -19.83
N ARG A 755 8.05 17.41 -20.71
CA ARG A 755 8.97 18.51 -20.43
C ARG A 755 8.14 19.78 -20.24
N ALA A 756 8.32 20.50 -19.13
CA ALA A 756 7.80 21.86 -19.01
C ALA A 756 8.32 22.65 -20.23
N LYS A 757 7.38 23.22 -21.00
CA LYS A 757 7.72 24.07 -22.15
C LYS A 757 8.31 25.38 -21.69
#